data_AF-A0A9P8UZR0-F1
#
_entry.id   AF-A0A9P8UZR0-F1
#
_cell.length_a   1.000
_cell.length_b   1.000
_cell.length_c   1.000
_cell.angle_alpha   90.00
_cell.angle_beta   90.00
_cell.angle_gamma   90.00
#
_symmetry.space_group_name_H-M   'P 1'
#
loop_
_entity.id
_entity.type
_entity.pdbx_description
1 polymer ?
#
loop_
_entity_poly.entity_id
_entity_poly.type
_entity_poly.pdbx_seq_one_letter_code
_entity_poly.pdbx_strand_id
1 'polypeptide(L)'
;MADPPAISPKRKKTALAHIFNGGRTPAPPSSSGIPSSSPAFATPVHPMKPFQVSVPTRHAILPIILPTATLRPLAFRTFTKKHSLTLTSTALQELATFIGRHCGSAWREEGLAEKVLEEVARSWKARNGGVMVDGTSPELRDILKNLEGNMSGGKIVPGSKGLSRQSSTLTLETERDSDLSNTRLGLRPSRALTREDSQQSFGMSSLDVDEAEDDDDGPNDARRWLKVIGAFDQPRLCYNVQKKHFERETTKPSLLPPASHKTALFRNRYNVVHQRLLRNEAFQTSAVASARAPTLRRSLSNQQNHKITPIANLLGRHGSHHMLLGMLVVLPAGGVAISDLTGTIALDLSQTVSIPADSAWFSPGMMVLVDGVYEEEEESVGKGLSGSSGVGGTLGGRFQGFFIGQPPCEKRRATLGISGPGGGSDHTIGGGFGWIDFLGVGSERAVGARMRRLEQGLLPRRDIDDTPGRGRMVILGEVNLDQPRSLQAMRKILSLYAAEPEGQSPMTFIITGNFTQHAVLARGGSGGSIEYKEVFDALAGTLADFPSLLSTATFVFVPGDNDAWVSAFGAGASVPLPRKPAPDVFTSRVRRVFAAANADAAKQSSSRRRQEGEAVWTSNPSRLSLFGPNHEVVLFRDDVAARLRRSAVRLKVETKPTPPDGDDVVMSGAVGDDAAAASPVDVDADPEADATGSAMPQDVHTARKLVKTILDQGYLAPFRHASRPVHWDYASALYLYPLPTSLVLVDTSAPPFCITYEGCHVMNPGSLLVPGRTRVGRWVEYEIGKVGRMREVTF
;
A
#
# COMPACT_ATOMS: atom_id res chain seq x y z
N MET A 1 65.50 28.20 -62.09
CA MET A 1 64.37 27.41 -62.60
C MET A 1 64.74 25.94 -62.45
N ALA A 2 64.16 25.13 -61.59
CA ALA A 2 63.34 25.34 -60.39
C ALA A 2 63.68 24.13 -59.48
N ASP A 3 63.95 24.42 -58.22
CA ASP A 3 64.62 23.57 -57.23
C ASP A 3 63.70 22.54 -56.52
N PRO A 4 64.29 21.56 -55.76
CA PRO A 4 63.77 20.21 -55.44
C PRO A 4 63.40 20.09 -53.92
N PRO A 5 63.62 18.99 -53.12
CA PRO A 5 63.89 17.54 -53.34
C PRO A 5 63.16 16.55 -52.35
N ALA A 6 63.56 15.25 -52.39
CA ALA A 6 64.02 14.42 -51.24
C ALA A 6 62.99 13.79 -50.25
N ILE A 7 63.22 12.67 -49.52
CA ILE A 7 64.30 11.68 -49.32
C ILE A 7 63.68 10.50 -48.51
N SER A 8 64.07 9.25 -48.79
CA SER A 8 63.79 8.03 -48.01
C SER A 8 64.43 8.03 -46.60
N PRO A 9 64.00 7.21 -45.62
CA PRO A 9 64.70 5.94 -45.35
C PRO A 9 63.75 4.88 -44.67
N LYS A 10 64.06 3.64 -44.27
CA LYS A 10 65.13 2.63 -44.37
C LYS A 10 64.55 1.35 -43.73
N ARG A 11 64.99 0.18 -44.20
CA ARG A 11 64.75 -1.16 -43.63
C ARG A 11 66.11 -1.75 -43.25
N LYS A 12 66.30 -2.28 -42.02
CA LYS A 12 67.10 -3.49 -41.67
C LYS A 12 67.63 -3.57 -40.22
N LYS A 13 67.59 -4.82 -39.70
CA LYS A 13 68.52 -5.51 -38.75
C LYS A 13 68.43 -5.10 -37.26
N THR A 14 68.53 -5.96 -36.23
CA THR A 14 68.94 -7.38 -36.07
C THR A 14 68.73 -7.87 -34.62
N ALA A 15 68.53 -9.21 -34.50
CA ALA A 15 69.02 -10.17 -33.50
C ALA A 15 68.89 -10.00 -31.95
N LEU A 16 68.13 -10.95 -31.38
CA LEU A 16 68.45 -11.89 -30.28
C LEU A 16 69.41 -11.45 -29.15
N ALA A 17 68.89 -11.48 -27.92
CA ALA A 17 69.56 -12.08 -26.77
C ALA A 17 68.53 -12.68 -25.79
N HIS A 18 68.77 -13.94 -25.41
CA HIS A 18 68.05 -14.71 -24.38
C HIS A 18 68.26 -14.12 -22.98
N ILE A 19 67.33 -14.36 -22.04
CA ILE A 19 67.59 -14.88 -20.67
C ILE A 19 66.26 -15.05 -19.88
N PHE A 20 65.98 -16.31 -19.53
CA PHE A 20 65.23 -16.89 -18.41
C PHE A 20 63.81 -16.43 -17.98
N ASN A 21 62.87 -17.33 -18.28
CA ASN A 21 61.65 -17.79 -17.58
C ASN A 21 61.22 -17.20 -16.22
N GLY A 22 59.90 -16.93 -16.12
CA GLY A 22 59.07 -17.45 -15.03
C GLY A 22 58.11 -16.46 -14.34
N GLY A 23 56.81 -16.53 -14.65
CA GLY A 23 55.76 -15.99 -13.77
C GLY A 23 54.58 -15.34 -14.51
N ARG A 24 53.57 -16.14 -14.89
CA ARG A 24 52.36 -15.71 -15.61
C ARG A 24 51.42 -14.87 -14.73
N THR A 25 51.11 -13.66 -15.18
CA THR A 25 49.81 -12.98 -15.00
C THR A 25 49.14 -12.87 -16.37
N PRO A 26 47.79 -12.88 -16.43
CA PRO A 26 47.16 -12.13 -17.51
C PRO A 26 45.99 -11.27 -17.04
N ALA A 27 46.00 -10.02 -17.50
CA ALA A 27 44.86 -9.14 -17.68
C ALA A 27 44.61 -8.95 -19.21
N PRO A 28 43.45 -8.43 -19.65
CA PRO A 28 42.66 -8.85 -20.82
C PRO A 28 42.91 -7.93 -22.06
N PRO A 29 42.00 -7.74 -23.06
CA PRO A 29 40.88 -8.51 -23.64
C PRO A 29 40.98 -8.65 -25.19
N SER A 30 40.09 -9.40 -25.86
CA SER A 30 39.45 -8.94 -27.11
C SER A 30 38.37 -9.91 -27.62
N SER A 31 37.36 -9.29 -28.21
CA SER A 31 36.11 -9.79 -28.78
C SER A 31 36.27 -10.52 -30.12
N SER A 32 35.51 -11.59 -30.33
CA SER A 32 34.60 -11.78 -31.49
C SER A 32 34.13 -13.23 -31.58
N GLY A 33 32.82 -13.44 -31.52
CA GLY A 33 32.18 -14.75 -31.66
C GLY A 33 30.68 -14.60 -31.53
N ILE A 34 30.01 -14.46 -32.67
CA ILE A 34 28.56 -14.31 -32.83
C ILE A 34 27.83 -15.50 -32.17
N PRO A 35 26.78 -15.30 -31.35
CA PRO A 35 25.98 -16.41 -30.84
C PRO A 35 24.97 -16.86 -31.91
N SER A 36 25.18 -18.08 -32.42
CA SER A 36 24.22 -18.77 -33.27
C SER A 36 23.00 -19.23 -32.44
N SER A 37 21.85 -19.18 -33.09
CA SER A 37 20.47 -19.40 -32.65
C SER A 37 20.20 -20.73 -31.91
N SER A 38 19.73 -20.63 -30.65
CA SER A 38 18.64 -21.43 -30.01
C SER A 38 18.62 -21.21 -28.47
N PRO A 39 17.61 -20.57 -27.85
CA PRO A 39 17.54 -20.38 -26.40
C PRO A 39 16.55 -21.38 -25.77
N ALA A 40 16.89 -22.66 -25.77
CA ALA A 40 16.22 -23.66 -24.96
C ALA A 40 17.25 -24.71 -24.55
N PHE A 41 17.54 -24.78 -23.25
CA PHE A 41 18.51 -25.69 -22.61
C PHE A 41 20.00 -25.36 -22.81
N ALA A 42 20.49 -24.35 -22.09
CA ALA A 42 21.91 -24.28 -21.71
C ALA A 42 22.01 -23.95 -20.21
N THR A 43 22.30 -24.96 -19.39
CA THR A 43 22.71 -24.79 -17.99
C THR A 43 24.13 -24.23 -17.94
N PRO A 44 24.41 -23.15 -17.18
CA PRO A 44 25.76 -22.63 -17.04
C PRO A 44 26.68 -23.65 -16.34
N VAL A 45 27.89 -23.82 -16.88
CA VAL A 45 28.89 -24.83 -16.47
C VAL A 45 29.42 -24.65 -15.04
N HIS A 46 29.13 -23.52 -14.37
CA HIS A 46 29.47 -23.30 -12.96
C HIS A 46 28.29 -22.71 -12.16
N PRO A 47 27.67 -23.46 -11.23
CA PRO A 47 26.72 -22.89 -10.29
C PRO A 47 27.45 -21.99 -9.29
N MET A 48 27.09 -20.70 -9.24
CA MET A 48 27.63 -19.79 -8.24
C MET A 48 27.16 -20.22 -6.84
N LYS A 49 28.11 -20.46 -5.93
CA LYS A 49 27.82 -20.70 -4.51
C LYS A 49 27.08 -19.47 -3.95
N PRO A 50 25.96 -19.64 -3.23
CA PRO A 50 25.28 -18.51 -2.60
C PRO A 50 26.19 -17.89 -1.53
N PHE A 51 26.38 -16.58 -1.60
CA PHE A 51 26.96 -15.78 -0.53
C PHE A 51 26.11 -15.94 0.74
N GLN A 52 26.64 -16.62 1.76
CA GLN A 52 26.06 -16.57 3.11
C GLN A 52 26.47 -15.24 3.75
N VAL A 53 25.55 -14.28 3.70
CA VAL A 53 25.61 -13.11 4.58
C VAL A 53 25.00 -13.54 5.91
N SER A 54 25.81 -13.64 6.96
CA SER A 54 25.32 -13.82 8.32
C SER A 54 24.66 -12.52 8.79
N VAL A 55 23.36 -12.39 8.53
CA VAL A 55 22.54 -11.31 9.09
C VAL A 55 22.29 -11.64 10.57
N PRO A 56 22.53 -10.73 11.53
CA PRO A 56 22.22 -10.99 12.93
C PRO A 56 20.70 -11.09 13.10
N THR A 57 20.19 -12.32 13.21
CA THR A 57 18.81 -12.60 13.54
C THR A 57 18.59 -12.29 15.02
N ARG A 58 17.93 -11.17 15.33
CA ARG A 58 17.29 -11.01 16.65
C ARG A 58 16.15 -12.02 16.73
N HIS A 59 16.45 -13.22 17.24
CA HIS A 59 15.42 -14.19 17.58
C HIS A 59 14.58 -13.59 18.72
N ALA A 60 13.30 -13.32 18.46
CA ALA A 60 12.37 -12.93 19.50
C ALA A 60 12.15 -14.14 20.41
N ILE A 61 12.52 -14.00 21.67
CA ILE A 61 12.42 -15.06 22.68
C ILE A 61 11.02 -14.97 23.27
N LEU A 62 10.30 -16.10 23.32
CA LEU A 62 9.06 -16.18 24.07
C LEU A 62 9.38 -16.31 25.56
N PRO A 63 8.94 -15.35 26.41
CA PRO A 63 9.13 -15.45 27.85
C PRO A 63 8.45 -16.70 28.41
N ILE A 64 9.13 -17.40 29.31
CA ILE A 64 8.57 -18.53 30.06
C ILE A 64 8.51 -18.18 31.55
N ILE A 65 7.47 -18.66 32.23
CA ILE A 65 7.43 -18.62 33.69
C ILE A 65 8.25 -19.82 34.19
N LEU A 66 9.44 -19.55 34.74
CA LEU A 66 10.35 -20.59 35.22
C LEU A 66 10.13 -20.86 36.71
N PRO A 67 9.72 -22.07 37.13
CA PRO A 67 9.60 -22.40 38.55
C PRO A 67 10.97 -22.40 39.25
N THR A 68 11.07 -21.81 40.44
CA THR A 68 12.34 -21.71 41.19
C THR A 68 12.96 -23.08 41.53
N ALA A 69 12.13 -24.13 41.63
CA ALA A 69 12.58 -25.50 41.88
C ALA A 69 13.42 -26.09 40.73
N THR A 70 13.14 -25.72 39.47
CA THR A 70 13.86 -26.27 38.30
C THR A 70 15.21 -25.60 38.08
N LEU A 71 15.33 -24.31 38.43
CA LEU A 71 16.58 -23.56 38.36
C LEU A 71 17.52 -23.87 39.54
N ARG A 72 16.98 -24.30 40.69
CA ARG A 72 17.72 -24.51 41.94
C ARG A 72 18.99 -25.36 41.78
N PRO A 73 19.00 -26.55 41.15
CA PRO A 73 20.21 -27.36 41.05
C PRO A 73 21.33 -26.69 40.25
N LEU A 74 20.97 -25.93 39.21
CA LEU A 74 21.92 -25.20 38.37
C LEU A 74 22.46 -23.96 39.08
N ALA A 75 21.59 -23.17 39.72
CA ALA A 75 21.98 -22.00 40.48
C ALA A 75 22.89 -22.34 41.67
N PHE A 76 22.60 -23.43 42.40
CA PHE A 76 23.50 -23.88 43.48
C PHE A 76 24.83 -24.38 42.91
N ARG A 77 24.83 -25.13 41.81
CA ARG A 77 26.09 -25.57 41.17
C ARG A 77 26.98 -24.38 40.76
N THR A 78 26.41 -23.30 40.22
CA THR A 78 27.20 -22.12 39.82
C THR A 78 27.57 -21.24 41.00
N PHE A 79 26.61 -20.82 41.84
CA PHE A 79 26.89 -19.90 42.93
C PHE A 79 27.65 -20.56 44.08
N THR A 80 27.22 -21.73 44.58
CA THR A 80 27.85 -22.34 45.76
C THR A 80 29.10 -23.15 45.40
N LYS A 81 29.06 -23.96 44.33
CA LYS A 81 30.22 -24.81 43.98
C LYS A 81 31.29 -24.11 43.16
N LYS A 82 30.94 -23.29 42.17
CA LYS A 82 31.94 -22.59 41.33
C LYS A 82 32.41 -21.26 41.95
N HIS A 83 31.50 -20.51 42.56
CA HIS A 83 31.81 -19.17 43.08
C HIS A 83 31.79 -19.06 44.61
N SER A 84 31.52 -20.13 45.37
CA SER A 84 31.54 -20.10 46.85
C SER A 84 30.65 -19.01 47.46
N LEU A 85 29.51 -18.70 46.82
CA LEU A 85 28.49 -17.76 47.28
C LEU A 85 27.27 -18.53 47.80
N THR A 86 26.64 -18.02 48.86
CA THR A 86 25.39 -18.56 49.39
C THR A 86 24.20 -17.79 48.83
N LEU A 87 23.16 -18.51 48.37
CA LEU A 87 22.02 -17.93 47.67
C LEU A 87 20.75 -18.02 48.52
N THR A 88 20.06 -16.90 48.74
CA THR A 88 18.75 -16.90 49.44
C THR A 88 17.62 -17.35 48.52
N SER A 89 16.47 -17.72 49.09
CA SER A 89 15.28 -18.12 48.34
C SER A 89 14.71 -16.97 47.49
N THR A 90 14.80 -15.74 47.98
CA THR A 90 14.40 -14.50 47.30
C THR A 90 15.30 -14.21 46.09
N ALA A 91 16.62 -14.38 46.22
CA ALA A 91 17.56 -14.23 45.11
C ALA A 91 17.31 -15.28 44.00
N LEU A 92 16.99 -16.52 44.38
CA LEU A 92 16.63 -17.56 43.41
C LEU A 92 15.37 -17.23 42.61
N GLN A 93 14.40 -16.58 43.25
CA GLN A 93 13.15 -16.16 42.61
C GLN A 93 13.39 -15.07 41.57
N GLU A 94 14.19 -14.05 41.89
CA GLU A 94 14.55 -12.97 40.96
C GLU A 94 15.40 -13.47 39.78
N LEU A 95 16.30 -14.44 40.03
CA LEU A 95 17.07 -15.06 38.94
C LEU A 95 16.18 -15.92 38.02
N ALA A 96 15.18 -16.61 38.58
CA ALA A 96 14.24 -17.41 37.80
C ALA A 96 13.32 -16.54 36.93
N THR A 97 12.84 -15.40 37.45
CA THR A 97 12.05 -14.44 36.67
C THR A 97 12.88 -13.80 35.57
N PHE A 98 14.13 -13.41 35.85
CA PHE A 98 15.04 -12.83 34.86
C PHE A 98 15.38 -13.81 33.73
N ILE A 99 15.79 -15.04 34.05
CA ILE A 99 16.13 -16.07 33.05
C ILE A 99 14.89 -16.48 32.25
N GLY A 100 13.73 -16.61 32.90
CA GLY A 100 12.48 -16.93 32.21
C GLY A 100 12.09 -15.87 31.18
N ARG A 101 12.27 -14.59 31.50
CA ARG A 101 12.01 -13.46 30.59
C ARG A 101 13.02 -13.35 29.45
N HIS A 102 14.30 -13.49 29.73
CA HIS A 102 15.36 -13.17 28.76
C HIS A 102 15.98 -14.36 28.03
N CYS A 103 15.84 -15.60 28.53
CA CYS A 103 16.40 -16.80 27.88
C CYS A 103 15.31 -17.72 27.28
N GLY A 104 14.05 -17.57 27.68
CA GLY A 104 12.92 -18.36 27.17
C GLY A 104 13.12 -19.87 27.31
N SER A 105 12.62 -20.67 26.36
CA SER A 105 12.76 -22.14 26.37
C SER A 105 14.20 -22.64 26.22
N ALA A 106 15.10 -21.84 25.65
CA ALA A 106 16.50 -22.21 25.40
C ALA A 106 17.40 -22.19 26.65
N TRP A 107 16.87 -21.81 27.82
CA TRP A 107 17.62 -21.71 29.07
C TRP A 107 18.31 -23.02 29.49
N ARG A 108 17.71 -24.19 29.18
CA ARG A 108 18.21 -25.53 29.53
C ARG A 108 18.93 -26.23 28.38
N GLU A 109 18.39 -26.18 27.16
CA GLU A 109 18.91 -26.93 26.00
C GLU A 109 20.20 -26.33 25.43
N GLU A 110 20.30 -25.00 25.40
CA GLU A 110 21.49 -24.30 24.88
C GLU A 110 22.49 -23.89 25.99
N GLY A 111 22.21 -24.25 27.26
CA GLY A 111 23.07 -23.92 28.41
C GLY A 111 23.20 -22.42 28.70
N LEU A 112 22.28 -21.59 28.19
CA LEU A 112 22.30 -20.13 28.31
C LEU A 112 22.15 -19.66 29.75
N ALA A 113 21.32 -20.35 30.55
CA ALA A 113 21.14 -20.03 31.96
C ALA A 113 22.44 -20.16 32.76
N GLU A 114 23.29 -21.14 32.45
CA GLU A 114 24.56 -21.32 33.17
C GLU A 114 25.52 -20.14 32.92
N LYS A 115 25.58 -19.65 31.68
CA LYS A 115 26.40 -18.47 31.32
C LYS A 115 25.90 -17.20 32.00
N VAL A 116 24.59 -17.01 32.04
CA VAL A 116 23.95 -15.87 32.73
C VAL A 116 24.22 -15.92 34.23
N LEU A 117 24.04 -17.07 34.87
CA LEU A 117 24.32 -17.24 36.29
C LEU A 117 25.81 -17.04 36.63
N GLU A 118 26.72 -17.48 35.76
CA GLU A 118 28.16 -17.30 35.94
C GLU A 118 28.57 -15.81 35.86
N GLU A 119 28.03 -15.07 34.89
CA GLU A 119 28.32 -13.64 34.72
C GLU A 119 27.75 -12.80 35.88
N VAL A 120 26.57 -13.17 36.39
CA VAL A 120 25.99 -12.55 37.59
C VAL A 120 26.86 -12.84 38.82
N ALA A 121 27.30 -14.09 39.02
CA ALA A 121 28.17 -14.46 40.15
C ALA A 121 29.54 -13.76 40.08
N ARG A 122 30.11 -13.61 38.88
CA ARG A 122 31.35 -12.89 38.64
C ARG A 122 31.18 -11.39 38.89
N SER A 123 30.09 -10.79 38.43
CA SER A 123 29.76 -9.37 38.65
C SER A 123 29.50 -9.05 40.12
N TRP A 124 28.88 -9.98 40.86
CA TRP A 124 28.66 -9.86 42.31
C TRP A 124 30.00 -9.81 43.08
N LYS A 125 30.91 -10.73 42.77
CA LYS A 125 32.27 -10.72 43.36
C LYS A 125 33.06 -9.47 42.99
N ALA A 126 32.96 -9.00 41.73
CA ALA A 126 33.68 -7.82 41.26
C ALA A 126 33.24 -6.53 41.97
N ARG A 127 32.03 -6.48 42.51
CA ARG A 127 31.50 -5.34 43.28
C ARG A 127 31.74 -5.46 44.79
N ASN A 128 32.56 -6.41 45.25
CA ASN A 128 32.76 -6.76 46.65
C ASN A 128 31.44 -7.10 47.39
N GLY A 129 30.49 -7.72 46.69
CA GLY A 129 29.27 -8.20 47.30
C GLY A 129 29.56 -9.26 48.38
N GLY A 130 28.78 -9.25 49.46
CA GLY A 130 28.95 -10.20 50.57
C GLY A 130 28.82 -11.67 50.16
N VAL A 131 29.21 -12.58 51.06
CA VAL A 131 29.15 -14.04 50.85
C VAL A 131 27.70 -14.55 50.67
N MET A 132 26.72 -13.76 51.11
CA MET A 132 25.28 -14.02 50.94
C MET A 132 24.71 -13.13 49.83
N VAL A 133 24.15 -13.74 48.79
CA VAL A 133 23.43 -13.06 47.70
C VAL A 133 21.96 -13.02 48.08
N ASP A 134 21.43 -11.83 48.35
CA ASP A 134 20.02 -11.63 48.69
C ASP A 134 19.23 -10.88 47.60
N GLY A 135 17.98 -11.32 47.37
CA GLY A 135 17.09 -10.79 46.34
C GLY A 135 16.61 -9.36 46.59
N THR A 136 16.67 -8.90 47.85
CA THR A 136 16.27 -7.54 48.22
C THR A 136 17.41 -6.52 48.12
N SER A 137 18.64 -6.98 47.87
CA SER A 137 19.80 -6.10 47.75
C SER A 137 19.72 -5.23 46.47
N PRO A 138 19.98 -3.92 46.57
CA PRO A 138 20.00 -3.03 45.40
C PRO A 138 21.10 -3.41 44.42
N GLU A 139 22.20 -3.98 44.91
CA GLU A 139 23.34 -4.42 44.11
C GLU A 139 22.97 -5.53 43.11
N LEU A 140 22.13 -6.50 43.50
CA LEU A 140 21.72 -7.58 42.61
C LEU A 140 20.79 -7.05 41.51
N ARG A 141 19.86 -6.17 41.87
CA ARG A 141 18.96 -5.50 40.92
C ARG A 141 19.74 -4.66 39.90
N ASP A 142 20.75 -3.93 40.35
CA ASP A 142 21.62 -3.16 39.46
C ASP A 142 22.45 -4.04 38.53
N ILE A 143 22.93 -5.20 38.99
CA ILE A 143 23.63 -6.17 38.13
C ILE A 143 22.68 -6.71 37.06
N LEU A 144 21.47 -7.11 37.43
CA LEU A 144 20.47 -7.63 36.49
C LEU A 144 20.05 -6.58 35.45
N LYS A 145 19.86 -5.32 35.87
CA LYS A 145 19.55 -4.20 34.97
C LYS A 145 20.69 -3.89 33.99
N ASN A 146 21.94 -3.98 34.44
CA ASN A 146 23.10 -3.83 33.56
C ASN A 146 23.23 -5.01 32.58
N LEU A 147 22.86 -6.22 33.01
CA LEU A 147 22.91 -7.41 32.16
C LEU A 147 21.79 -7.40 31.12
N GLU A 148 20.61 -6.91 31.47
CA GLU A 148 19.49 -6.72 30.53
C GLU A 148 19.91 -5.90 29.30
N GLY A 149 20.65 -4.82 29.49
CA GLY A 149 21.19 -4.01 28.38
C GLY A 149 22.18 -4.74 27.47
N ASN A 150 22.78 -5.84 27.94
CA ASN A 150 23.76 -6.66 27.20
C ASN A 150 23.16 -7.98 26.65
N MET A 151 21.88 -8.23 26.90
CA MET A 151 21.19 -9.44 26.44
C MET A 151 20.57 -9.21 25.06
N SER A 152 20.91 -10.07 24.09
CA SER A 152 20.21 -10.09 22.80
C SER A 152 20.00 -11.54 22.33
N GLY A 153 18.76 -11.89 21.99
CA GLY A 153 18.42 -13.25 21.53
C GLY A 153 18.76 -14.37 22.53
N GLY A 154 18.80 -14.07 23.84
CA GLY A 154 19.03 -15.05 24.91
C GLY A 154 20.49 -15.29 25.23
N LYS A 155 21.38 -14.59 24.52
CA LYS A 155 22.83 -14.66 24.68
C LYS A 155 23.33 -13.34 25.26
N ILE A 156 24.27 -13.46 26.20
CA ILE A 156 25.07 -12.31 26.64
C ILE A 156 25.99 -11.96 25.48
N VAL A 157 25.88 -10.74 24.95
CA VAL A 157 26.83 -10.22 23.96
C VAL A 157 27.94 -9.49 24.70
N PRO A 158 29.15 -10.05 24.81
CA PRO A 158 30.26 -9.34 25.40
C PRO A 158 30.72 -8.26 24.41
N GLY A 159 30.31 -7.01 24.63
CA GLY A 159 30.83 -5.87 23.87
C GLY A 159 29.78 -4.87 23.40
N SER A 160 29.19 -4.12 24.34
CA SER A 160 28.56 -2.83 24.04
C SER A 160 28.73 -1.88 25.22
N LYS A 161 29.99 -1.58 25.57
CA LYS A 161 30.30 -0.34 26.29
C LYS A 161 30.93 0.64 25.30
N GLY A 162 30.40 1.86 25.33
CA GLY A 162 30.72 2.92 24.40
C GLY A 162 32.19 3.28 24.34
N LEU A 163 32.54 3.86 23.19
CA LEU A 163 33.67 4.72 22.89
C LEU A 163 34.45 5.21 24.12
N SER A 164 35.59 4.58 24.41
CA SER A 164 36.72 5.26 25.02
C SER A 164 37.99 4.95 24.21
N ARG A 165 38.74 6.01 23.93
CA ARG A 165 39.99 5.99 23.17
C ARG A 165 41.03 5.12 23.89
N GLN A 166 41.63 4.15 23.20
CA GLN A 166 43.08 4.01 23.00
C GLN A 166 43.44 2.61 22.48
N SER A 167 44.35 2.60 21.50
CA SER A 167 45.30 1.52 21.18
C SER A 167 44.83 0.34 20.32
N SER A 168 45.18 0.43 19.04
CA SER A 168 45.40 -0.66 18.10
C SER A 168 46.50 -1.63 18.58
N THR A 169 46.33 -2.95 18.36
CA THR A 169 47.38 -3.98 18.09
C THR A 169 46.68 -5.36 18.04
N LEU A 170 46.48 -6.00 16.88
CA LEU A 170 47.35 -6.98 16.18
C LEU A 170 47.65 -8.28 16.97
N THR A 171 47.07 -9.41 16.52
CA THR A 171 47.50 -10.84 16.58
C THR A 171 46.28 -11.72 16.23
N LEU A 172 46.07 -12.25 15.02
CA LEU A 172 46.73 -13.34 14.26
C LEU A 172 46.51 -14.76 14.86
N GLU A 173 45.96 -15.66 14.03
CA GLU A 173 46.08 -17.15 14.04
C GLU A 173 45.08 -17.94 14.92
N THR A 174 44.45 -19.07 14.53
CA THR A 174 44.51 -19.94 13.33
C THR A 174 43.28 -20.88 13.29
N GLU A 175 43.01 -21.33 12.06
CA GLU A 175 42.00 -22.20 11.46
C GLU A 175 41.61 -23.57 12.09
N ARG A 176 40.44 -24.06 11.61
CA ARG A 176 40.05 -25.43 11.13
C ARG A 176 39.21 -26.39 11.99
N ASP A 177 37.94 -26.51 11.55
CA ASP A 177 37.17 -27.69 11.08
C ASP A 177 37.15 -29.05 11.81
N SER A 178 35.92 -29.56 12.01
CA SER A 178 35.42 -30.97 11.99
C SER A 178 34.09 -31.02 12.78
N ASP A 179 32.99 -31.69 12.43
CA ASP A 179 32.61 -32.60 11.37
C ASP A 179 31.07 -32.62 11.25
N LEU A 180 30.59 -32.73 10.01
CA LEU A 180 29.26 -33.25 9.70
C LEU A 180 29.31 -34.79 9.74
N SER A 181 28.37 -35.44 10.42
CA SER A 181 28.02 -36.82 10.06
C SER A 181 26.54 -37.17 10.30
N ASN A 182 25.92 -37.55 9.17
CA ASN A 182 24.95 -38.64 9.01
C ASN A 182 23.48 -38.48 9.43
N THR A 183 22.73 -38.05 8.42
CA THR A 183 21.48 -38.64 7.91
C THR A 183 21.26 -40.15 8.21
N ARG A 184 19.99 -40.55 8.49
CA ARG A 184 19.35 -41.71 7.81
C ARG A 184 17.83 -41.83 8.07
N LEU A 185 17.09 -41.86 6.95
CA LEU A 185 15.83 -42.58 6.59
C LEU A 185 15.00 -43.21 7.72
N GLY A 186 13.66 -43.14 7.82
CA GLY A 186 12.59 -42.99 6.82
C GLY A 186 11.52 -44.06 7.10
N LEU A 187 10.22 -43.71 7.17
CA LEU A 187 8.98 -44.53 6.94
C LEU A 187 7.75 -43.93 7.68
N ARG A 188 6.64 -43.75 6.94
CA ARG A 188 5.24 -43.50 7.39
C ARG A 188 4.46 -44.85 7.39
N PRO A 189 3.15 -45.00 7.74
CA PRO A 189 2.14 -44.15 8.44
C PRO A 189 1.22 -44.87 9.49
N SER A 190 0.43 -44.10 10.26
CA SER A 190 -1.05 -44.18 10.42
C SER A 190 -1.68 -44.15 11.85
N ARG A 191 -2.74 -43.31 11.94
CA ARG A 191 -3.95 -43.33 12.79
C ARG A 191 -3.87 -43.08 14.32
N ALA A 192 -4.22 -41.86 14.71
CA ALA A 192 -5.41 -41.58 15.54
C ALA A 192 -5.85 -40.13 15.34
N LEU A 193 -7.10 -39.96 14.91
CA LEU A 193 -7.80 -38.68 14.87
C LEU A 193 -8.31 -38.37 16.27
N THR A 194 -7.92 -37.24 16.85
CA THR A 194 -8.75 -36.54 17.82
C THR A 194 -8.79 -35.06 17.46
N ARG A 195 -10.03 -34.58 17.47
CA ARG A 195 -10.59 -33.33 17.00
C ARG A 195 -10.39 -32.26 18.06
N GLU A 196 -9.46 -31.33 17.87
CA GLU A 196 -9.33 -30.12 18.70
C GLU A 196 -8.37 -29.13 18.01
N ASP A 197 -8.90 -28.24 17.17
CA ASP A 197 -8.12 -27.09 16.68
C ASP A 197 -8.99 -25.83 16.45
N SER A 198 -10.06 -25.72 17.26
CA SER A 198 -10.99 -24.59 17.24
C SER A 198 -10.92 -23.73 18.51
N GLN A 199 -9.87 -23.83 19.32
CA GLN A 199 -9.80 -23.17 20.65
C GLN A 199 -8.48 -22.43 20.92
N GLN A 200 -7.91 -21.73 19.92
CA GLN A 200 -6.94 -20.64 20.19
C GLN A 200 -7.56 -19.26 20.06
N SER A 201 -8.82 -19.14 20.49
CA SER A 201 -9.49 -17.85 20.65
C SER A 201 -10.50 -17.99 21.78
N PHE A 202 -10.03 -18.05 23.03
CA PHE A 202 -10.66 -17.49 24.25
C PHE A 202 -9.82 -17.88 25.48
N GLY A 203 -9.48 -16.88 26.31
CA GLY A 203 -8.76 -16.98 27.57
C GLY A 203 -7.89 -15.74 27.76
N MET A 204 -8.43 -14.61 28.26
CA MET A 204 -8.55 -14.25 29.70
C MET A 204 -7.18 -14.26 30.40
N SER A 205 -6.78 -13.32 31.26
CA SER A 205 -7.16 -11.97 31.66
C SER A 205 -6.12 -11.59 32.74
N SER A 206 -5.70 -10.34 32.76
CA SER A 206 -5.24 -9.55 33.92
C SER A 206 -5.23 -8.13 33.36
N LEU A 207 -6.14 -7.19 33.66
CA LEU A 207 -6.98 -6.95 34.84
C LEU A 207 -6.22 -6.99 36.16
N ASP A 208 -5.19 -6.15 36.22
CA ASP A 208 -5.08 -5.09 37.23
C ASP A 208 -5.30 -3.78 36.43
N VAL A 209 -6.34 -2.98 36.65
CA VAL A 209 -6.48 -1.99 37.74
C VAL A 209 -5.15 -1.30 38.06
N ASP A 210 -4.57 -0.64 37.06
CA ASP A 210 -3.94 0.64 37.32
C ASP A 210 -4.86 1.73 36.78
N GLU A 211 -5.26 2.56 37.72
CA GLU A 211 -6.11 3.70 37.60
C GLU A 211 -5.52 4.70 36.59
N ALA A 212 -6.40 5.57 36.13
CA ALA A 212 -6.03 6.74 35.38
C ALA A 212 -5.06 7.60 36.19
N GLU A 213 -3.75 7.41 36.03
CA GLU A 213 -2.67 8.32 36.40
C GLU A 213 -1.35 7.65 36.03
N ASP A 214 -0.89 7.84 34.79
CA ASP A 214 0.55 7.87 34.46
C ASP A 214 0.76 8.38 33.02
N ASP A 215 1.18 9.64 32.95
CA ASP A 215 2.03 10.26 31.93
C ASP A 215 1.63 10.16 30.44
N ASP A 216 0.63 10.93 29.99
CA ASP A 216 0.63 11.44 28.60
C ASP A 216 1.15 12.89 28.52
N ASP A 217 2.17 13.19 29.33
CA ASP A 217 2.97 14.41 29.27
C ASP A 217 3.97 14.35 28.08
N GLY A 218 3.50 13.79 26.96
CA GLY A 218 4.16 13.78 25.65
C GLY A 218 3.70 14.96 24.80
N PRO A 219 4.49 15.40 23.80
CA PRO A 219 4.22 16.65 23.09
C PRO A 219 2.84 16.65 22.42
N ASN A 220 2.12 17.76 22.61
CA ASN A 220 0.76 18.06 22.14
C ASN A 220 0.65 18.22 20.60
N ASP A 221 1.45 17.48 19.82
CA ASP A 221 1.57 17.62 18.37
C ASP A 221 0.94 16.43 17.62
N ALA A 222 -0.12 16.69 16.84
CA ALA A 222 -0.81 15.70 16.02
C ALA A 222 0.11 14.92 15.06
N ARG A 223 1.25 15.51 14.67
CA ARG A 223 2.24 14.87 13.77
C ARG A 223 2.85 13.58 14.32
N ARG A 224 2.95 13.42 15.64
CA ARG A 224 3.49 12.18 16.25
C ARG A 224 2.65 10.95 15.88
N TRP A 225 1.38 11.16 15.59
CA TRP A 225 0.42 10.12 15.22
C TRP A 225 0.25 9.97 13.71
N LEU A 226 1.03 10.71 12.90
CA LEU A 226 1.11 10.54 11.45
C LEU A 226 2.16 9.47 11.12
N LYS A 227 1.74 8.43 10.41
CA LYS A 227 2.63 7.37 9.93
C LYS A 227 2.47 7.21 8.43
N VAL A 228 3.59 7.32 7.72
CA VAL A 228 3.67 7.02 6.28
C VAL A 228 3.99 5.54 6.11
N ILE A 229 3.14 4.82 5.37
CA ILE A 229 3.25 3.38 5.16
C ILE A 229 3.47 3.13 3.67
N GLY A 230 4.66 2.61 3.35
CA GLY A 230 4.99 2.15 2.00
C GLY A 230 4.19 0.91 1.63
N ALA A 231 3.97 0.70 0.33
CA ALA A 231 3.29 -0.47 -0.21
C ALA A 231 4.02 -1.79 0.09
N PHE A 232 5.35 -1.75 0.26
CA PHE A 232 6.17 -2.92 0.58
C PHE A 232 6.12 -3.30 2.07
N ASP A 233 5.67 -2.39 2.93
CA ASP A 233 5.61 -2.57 4.39
C ASP A 233 4.20 -3.00 4.86
N GLN A 234 3.20 -2.92 3.98
CA GLN A 234 1.82 -3.28 4.30
C GLN A 234 1.66 -4.78 4.57
N PRO A 235 0.81 -5.18 5.52
CA PRO A 235 0.52 -6.58 5.77
C PRO A 235 -0.17 -7.22 4.56
N ARG A 236 0.27 -8.43 4.19
CA ARG A 236 -0.37 -9.22 3.13
C ARG A 236 -1.56 -9.97 3.69
N LEU A 237 -2.76 -9.53 3.31
CA LEU A 237 -4.02 -10.15 3.73
C LEU A 237 -4.66 -10.88 2.55
N CYS A 238 -5.04 -12.13 2.78
CA CYS A 238 -5.80 -12.94 1.83
C CYS A 238 -7.16 -13.28 2.44
N TYR A 239 -8.23 -13.19 1.63
CA TYR A 239 -9.56 -13.53 2.09
C TYR A 239 -9.79 -15.05 1.99
N ASN A 240 -10.09 -15.68 3.13
CA ASN A 240 -10.43 -17.09 3.20
C ASN A 240 -11.96 -17.26 3.10
N VAL A 241 -12.41 -17.88 2.01
CA VAL A 241 -13.85 -18.06 1.73
C VAL A 241 -14.53 -18.98 2.74
N GLN A 242 -13.83 -20.00 3.26
CA GLN A 242 -14.39 -20.96 4.21
C GLN A 242 -14.60 -20.32 5.59
N LYS A 243 -13.59 -19.60 6.08
CA LYS A 243 -13.64 -18.90 7.37
C LYS A 243 -14.37 -17.55 7.31
N LYS A 244 -14.66 -17.06 6.10
CA LYS A 244 -15.23 -15.73 5.83
C LYS A 244 -14.47 -14.60 6.54
N HIS A 245 -13.14 -14.73 6.61
CA HIS A 245 -12.26 -13.84 7.34
C HIS A 245 -10.96 -13.59 6.56
N PHE A 246 -10.29 -12.47 6.81
CA PHE A 246 -8.95 -12.22 6.25
C PHE A 246 -7.89 -12.89 7.12
N GLU A 247 -6.96 -13.58 6.47
CA GLU A 247 -5.81 -14.19 7.11
C GLU A 247 -4.54 -13.51 6.60
N ARG A 248 -3.57 -13.34 7.50
CA ARG A 248 -2.26 -12.83 7.12
C ARG A 248 -1.45 -13.93 6.47
N GLU A 249 -0.92 -13.64 5.30
CA GLU A 249 -0.03 -14.57 4.63
C GLU A 249 1.34 -14.57 5.33
N THR A 250 1.79 -15.75 5.73
CA THR A 250 3.08 -15.94 6.45
C THR A 250 4.27 -16.06 5.50
N THR A 251 4.02 -16.23 4.19
CA THR A 251 5.07 -16.31 3.19
C THR A 251 5.77 -14.97 3.02
N LYS A 252 7.10 -14.98 2.99
CA LYS A 252 7.88 -13.77 2.72
C LYS A 252 7.64 -13.34 1.27
N PRO A 253 7.30 -12.07 1.01
CA PRO A 253 7.08 -11.61 -0.34
C PRO A 253 8.37 -11.65 -1.17
N SER A 254 8.23 -12.04 -2.43
CA SER A 254 9.29 -12.06 -3.44
C SER A 254 8.95 -11.15 -4.61
N LEU A 255 9.97 -10.58 -5.25
CA LEU A 255 9.81 -9.88 -6.52
C LEU A 255 9.52 -10.84 -7.68
N LEU A 256 10.02 -12.08 -7.56
CA LEU A 256 9.88 -13.17 -8.54
C LEU A 256 9.14 -14.35 -7.89
N PRO A 257 7.84 -14.21 -7.62
CA PRO A 257 7.04 -15.28 -7.02
C PRO A 257 6.71 -16.40 -8.02
N PRO A 258 6.35 -17.60 -7.54
CA PRO A 258 5.89 -18.69 -8.40
C PRO A 258 4.57 -18.33 -9.09
N ALA A 259 4.30 -18.97 -10.24
CA ALA A 259 3.10 -18.72 -11.04
C ALA A 259 1.77 -18.93 -10.28
N SER A 260 1.77 -19.76 -9.23
CA SER A 260 0.62 -19.97 -8.35
C SER A 260 0.14 -18.66 -7.72
N HIS A 261 1.05 -17.76 -7.33
CA HIS A 261 0.70 -16.48 -6.69
C HIS A 261 -0.05 -15.55 -7.65
N LYS A 262 0.27 -15.61 -8.96
CA LYS A 262 -0.50 -14.89 -9.99
C LYS A 262 -1.96 -15.34 -9.99
N THR A 263 -2.21 -16.64 -9.92
CA THR A 263 -3.59 -17.18 -9.90
C THR A 263 -4.29 -16.85 -8.58
N ALA A 264 -3.57 -16.91 -7.45
CA ALA A 264 -4.09 -16.56 -6.14
C ALA A 264 -4.53 -15.09 -6.07
N LEU A 265 -3.79 -14.18 -6.71
CA LEU A 265 -4.16 -12.77 -6.81
C LEU A 265 -5.55 -12.58 -7.43
N PHE A 266 -5.80 -13.14 -8.63
CA PHE A 266 -7.10 -12.98 -9.29
C PHE A 266 -8.23 -13.66 -8.53
N ARG A 267 -7.96 -14.83 -7.92
CA ARG A 267 -8.92 -15.51 -7.03
C ARG A 267 -9.26 -14.65 -5.81
N ASN A 268 -8.27 -14.05 -5.16
CA ASN A 268 -8.48 -13.18 -4.02
C ASN A 268 -9.27 -11.92 -4.41
N ARG A 269 -8.95 -11.30 -5.56
CA ARG A 269 -9.74 -10.16 -6.11
C ARG A 269 -11.21 -10.54 -6.29
N TYR A 270 -11.50 -11.68 -6.91
CA TYR A 270 -12.87 -12.16 -7.09
C TYR A 270 -13.55 -12.41 -5.73
N ASN A 271 -12.87 -13.10 -4.81
CA ASN A 271 -13.44 -13.47 -3.52
C ASN A 271 -13.77 -12.26 -2.63
N VAL A 272 -12.93 -11.22 -2.61
CA VAL A 272 -13.19 -9.98 -1.87
C VAL A 272 -14.43 -9.27 -2.41
N VAL A 273 -14.53 -9.13 -3.75
CA VAL A 273 -15.72 -8.52 -4.39
C VAL A 273 -16.97 -9.36 -4.14
N HIS A 274 -16.88 -10.68 -4.27
CA HIS A 274 -17.99 -11.59 -4.03
C HIS A 274 -18.47 -11.53 -2.58
N GLN A 275 -17.56 -11.53 -1.60
CA GLN A 275 -17.91 -11.35 -0.19
C GLN A 275 -18.57 -9.99 0.07
N ARG A 276 -18.08 -8.92 -0.56
CA ARG A 276 -18.67 -7.59 -0.44
C ARG A 276 -20.11 -7.55 -0.96
N LEU A 277 -20.37 -8.21 -2.09
CA LEU A 277 -21.72 -8.33 -2.64
C LEU A 277 -22.66 -9.11 -1.74
N LEU A 278 -22.22 -10.25 -1.19
CA LEU A 278 -23.04 -11.06 -0.27
C LEU A 278 -23.39 -10.34 1.04
N ARG A 279 -22.67 -9.28 1.40
CA ARG A 279 -23.02 -8.41 2.53
C ARG A 279 -24.05 -7.34 2.18
N ASN A 280 -24.17 -6.97 0.92
CA ASN A 280 -25.14 -5.99 0.48
C ASN A 280 -26.56 -6.57 0.56
N GLU A 281 -27.50 -5.79 1.09
CA GLU A 281 -28.89 -6.19 1.32
C GLU A 281 -29.58 -6.67 0.02
N ALA A 282 -29.27 -6.06 -1.13
CA ALA A 282 -29.83 -6.44 -2.43
C ALA A 282 -29.50 -7.88 -2.89
N PHE A 283 -28.46 -8.48 -2.33
CA PHE A 283 -28.01 -9.85 -2.64
C PHE A 283 -28.22 -10.82 -1.46
N GLN A 284 -28.77 -10.34 -0.33
CA GLN A 284 -29.13 -11.21 0.79
C GLN A 284 -30.46 -11.90 0.49
N THR A 285 -30.51 -13.22 0.66
CA THR A 285 -31.76 -13.98 0.51
C THR A 285 -32.79 -13.56 1.56
N SER A 286 -34.04 -13.36 1.12
CA SER A 286 -35.21 -12.89 1.89
C SER A 286 -35.40 -13.50 3.29
N ALA A 287 -34.92 -14.71 3.56
CA ALA A 287 -35.05 -15.35 4.88
C ALA A 287 -34.33 -14.58 6.00
N VAL A 288 -33.22 -13.89 5.69
CA VAL A 288 -32.45 -13.10 6.67
C VAL A 288 -32.93 -11.64 6.71
N ALA A 289 -33.34 -11.09 5.55
CA ALA A 289 -33.94 -9.76 5.46
C ALA A 289 -35.29 -9.70 6.19
N SER A 290 -36.12 -10.75 6.08
CA SER A 290 -37.40 -10.87 6.77
C SER A 290 -37.27 -11.03 8.29
N ALA A 291 -36.12 -11.49 8.79
CA ALA A 291 -35.84 -11.56 10.23
C ALA A 291 -35.31 -10.24 10.81
N ARG A 292 -34.87 -9.30 9.95
CA ARG A 292 -34.30 -8.00 10.32
C ARG A 292 -35.22 -6.81 10.05
N ALA A 293 -36.31 -6.99 9.31
CA ALA A 293 -37.27 -5.93 9.04
C ALA A 293 -38.25 -5.75 10.22
N PRO A 294 -38.40 -4.54 10.78
CA PRO A 294 -39.50 -4.24 11.70
C PRO A 294 -40.85 -4.40 10.98
N THR A 295 -41.84 -4.90 11.71
CA THR A 295 -43.14 -5.44 11.25
C THR A 295 -44.09 -4.44 10.55
N LEU A 296 -43.64 -3.26 10.13
CA LEU A 296 -44.48 -2.16 9.62
C LEU A 296 -44.15 -1.69 8.19
N ARG A 297 -43.42 -2.47 7.38
CA ARG A 297 -43.25 -2.17 5.94
C ARG A 297 -43.73 -3.31 5.07
N ARG A 298 -45.05 -3.50 5.03
CA ARG A 298 -45.72 -4.36 4.06
C ARG A 298 -46.43 -3.47 3.03
N SER A 299 -45.67 -2.87 2.13
CA SER A 299 -46.22 -2.19 0.94
C SER A 299 -45.28 -2.33 -0.27
N LEU A 300 -45.71 -3.20 -1.19
CA LEU A 300 -45.68 -3.09 -2.65
C LEU A 300 -44.46 -2.40 -3.30
N SER A 301 -43.36 -3.13 -3.45
CA SER A 301 -42.58 -3.18 -4.70
C SER A 301 -41.73 -4.46 -4.72
N ASN A 302 -41.60 -5.06 -5.89
CA ASN A 302 -40.81 -6.28 -6.13
C ASN A 302 -39.35 -6.13 -5.62
N GLN A 303 -39.07 -6.50 -4.38
CA GLN A 303 -37.69 -6.78 -3.95
C GLN A 303 -37.26 -8.13 -4.52
N GLN A 304 -36.97 -8.17 -5.82
CA GLN A 304 -36.31 -9.30 -6.43
C GLN A 304 -34.87 -9.35 -5.88
N ASN A 305 -34.62 -10.29 -4.97
CA ASN A 305 -33.25 -10.54 -4.51
C ASN A 305 -32.44 -11.05 -5.70
N HIS A 306 -31.37 -10.33 -6.05
CA HIS A 306 -30.54 -10.70 -7.18
C HIS A 306 -29.64 -11.88 -6.79
N LYS A 307 -29.87 -13.05 -7.40
CA LYS A 307 -29.07 -14.26 -7.14
C LYS A 307 -27.92 -14.38 -8.14
N ILE A 308 -26.69 -14.38 -7.64
CA ILE A 308 -25.49 -14.61 -8.45
C ILE A 308 -25.43 -16.09 -8.85
N THR A 309 -25.30 -16.36 -10.14
CA THR A 309 -25.17 -17.72 -10.70
C THR A 309 -23.74 -17.91 -11.21
N PRO A 310 -23.02 -18.98 -10.83
CA PRO A 310 -21.71 -19.27 -11.39
C PRO A 310 -21.84 -19.76 -12.84
N ILE A 311 -20.82 -19.50 -13.66
CA ILE A 311 -20.85 -19.78 -15.10
C ILE A 311 -21.06 -21.27 -15.39
N ALA A 312 -20.48 -22.17 -14.60
CA ALA A 312 -20.69 -23.61 -14.75
C ALA A 312 -22.16 -24.07 -14.62
N ASN A 313 -23.02 -23.28 -13.95
CA ASN A 313 -24.44 -23.60 -13.79
C ASN A 313 -25.32 -23.11 -14.94
N LEU A 314 -24.75 -22.43 -15.95
CA LEU A 314 -25.46 -22.00 -17.15
C LEU A 314 -25.66 -23.15 -18.15
N LEU A 315 -24.80 -24.15 -18.10
CA LEU A 315 -24.86 -25.29 -19.01
C LEU A 315 -26.19 -26.03 -18.85
N GLY A 316 -26.92 -26.20 -19.97
CA GLY A 316 -28.24 -26.84 -19.99
C GLY A 316 -29.40 -25.93 -19.52
N ARG A 317 -29.16 -24.64 -19.31
CA ARG A 317 -30.18 -23.63 -18.95
C ARG A 317 -30.26 -22.53 -20.01
N HIS A 318 -30.67 -22.91 -21.22
CA HIS A 318 -30.85 -21.96 -22.32
C HIS A 318 -32.12 -21.11 -22.08
N GLY A 319 -32.06 -19.83 -22.44
CA GLY A 319 -33.24 -18.95 -22.43
C GLY A 319 -33.68 -18.41 -21.06
N SER A 320 -33.04 -18.80 -19.95
CA SER A 320 -33.35 -18.25 -18.62
C SER A 320 -32.47 -17.06 -18.25
N HIS A 321 -33.06 -16.10 -17.54
CA HIS A 321 -32.37 -14.93 -17.01
C HIS A 321 -31.42 -15.31 -15.86
N HIS A 322 -30.18 -14.88 -15.96
CA HIS A 322 -29.15 -15.12 -14.97
C HIS A 322 -28.29 -13.87 -14.76
N MET A 323 -27.92 -13.63 -13.50
CA MET A 323 -26.95 -12.59 -13.16
C MET A 323 -25.60 -13.24 -12.87
N LEU A 324 -24.58 -12.79 -13.60
CA LEU A 324 -23.20 -13.26 -13.51
C LEU A 324 -22.32 -12.23 -12.81
N LEU A 325 -21.45 -12.71 -11.92
CA LEU A 325 -20.30 -11.96 -11.42
C LEU A 325 -19.05 -12.53 -12.06
N GLY A 326 -18.24 -11.68 -12.68
CA GLY A 326 -16.99 -12.15 -13.27
C GLY A 326 -16.09 -11.01 -13.73
N MET A 327 -14.88 -11.38 -14.12
CA MET A 327 -13.89 -10.47 -14.68
C MET A 327 -14.06 -10.36 -16.20
N LEU A 328 -14.03 -9.15 -16.74
CA LEU A 328 -13.99 -8.93 -18.19
C LEU A 328 -12.64 -9.36 -18.76
N VAL A 329 -12.65 -10.24 -19.75
CA VAL A 329 -11.47 -10.77 -20.45
C VAL A 329 -11.65 -10.56 -21.95
N VAL A 330 -10.54 -10.47 -22.68
CA VAL A 330 -10.55 -10.44 -24.15
C VAL A 330 -10.10 -11.81 -24.64
N LEU A 331 -10.92 -12.45 -25.46
CA LEU A 331 -10.61 -13.73 -26.10
C LEU A 331 -9.51 -13.56 -27.15
N PRO A 332 -8.78 -14.63 -27.52
CA PRO A 332 -7.77 -14.58 -28.58
C PRO A 332 -8.32 -14.07 -29.92
N ALA A 333 -9.59 -14.34 -30.22
CA ALA A 333 -10.30 -13.84 -31.41
C ALA A 333 -10.68 -12.35 -31.34
N GLY A 334 -10.35 -11.65 -30.24
CA GLY A 334 -10.67 -10.24 -30.04
C GLY A 334 -12.03 -9.96 -29.39
N GLY A 335 -12.92 -10.96 -29.29
CA GLY A 335 -14.21 -10.84 -28.60
C GLY A 335 -14.09 -10.60 -27.09
N VAL A 336 -15.11 -10.01 -26.49
CA VAL A 336 -15.21 -9.82 -25.04
C VAL A 336 -15.81 -11.08 -24.41
N ALA A 337 -15.28 -11.49 -23.27
CA ALA A 337 -15.79 -12.61 -22.48
C ALA A 337 -15.84 -12.24 -21.00
N ILE A 338 -16.62 -12.99 -20.24
CA ILE A 338 -16.66 -12.90 -18.78
C ILE A 338 -16.10 -14.20 -18.17
N SER A 339 -15.24 -14.06 -17.17
CA SER A 339 -14.54 -15.17 -16.51
C SER A 339 -14.78 -15.15 -15.01
N ASP A 340 -15.22 -16.26 -14.44
CA ASP A 340 -15.39 -16.46 -13.00
C ASP A 340 -14.39 -17.53 -12.48
N LEU A 341 -14.63 -18.07 -11.28
CA LEU A 341 -13.79 -19.15 -10.74
C LEU A 341 -14.03 -20.51 -11.40
N THR A 342 -15.14 -20.67 -12.12
CA THR A 342 -15.63 -21.95 -12.67
C THR A 342 -15.35 -22.09 -14.16
N GLY A 343 -15.39 -21.00 -14.93
CA GLY A 343 -15.18 -21.02 -16.37
C GLY A 343 -15.18 -19.63 -17.01
N THR A 344 -15.16 -19.60 -18.33
CA THR A 344 -15.23 -18.37 -19.13
C THR A 344 -16.30 -18.54 -20.20
N ILE A 345 -17.10 -17.50 -20.47
CA ILE A 345 -18.15 -17.50 -21.51
C ILE A 345 -18.04 -16.25 -22.38
N ALA A 346 -18.30 -16.39 -23.69
CA ALA A 346 -18.35 -15.28 -24.63
C ALA A 346 -19.52 -14.34 -24.29
N LEU A 347 -19.27 -13.04 -24.32
CA LEU A 347 -20.24 -12.03 -23.90
C LEU A 347 -20.62 -11.15 -25.08
N ASP A 348 -21.89 -11.14 -25.44
CA ASP A 348 -22.45 -10.16 -26.37
C ASP A 348 -22.98 -8.95 -25.60
N LEU A 349 -22.46 -7.77 -25.96
CA LEU A 349 -22.78 -6.47 -25.35
C LEU A 349 -23.59 -5.57 -26.31
N SER A 350 -24.01 -6.08 -27.47
CA SER A 350 -24.68 -5.30 -28.51
C SER A 350 -25.93 -4.55 -28.02
N GLN A 351 -26.70 -5.15 -27.11
CA GLN A 351 -27.94 -4.60 -26.54
C GLN A 351 -27.78 -4.15 -25.07
N THR A 352 -26.56 -4.11 -24.54
CA THR A 352 -26.36 -3.81 -23.11
C THR A 352 -26.51 -2.35 -22.75
N VAL A 353 -27.23 -2.11 -21.65
CA VAL A 353 -27.34 -0.81 -20.99
C VAL A 353 -26.57 -0.83 -19.67
N SER A 354 -25.79 0.22 -19.41
CA SER A 354 -25.08 0.38 -18.14
C SER A 354 -26.03 0.90 -17.05
N ILE A 355 -26.01 0.31 -15.85
CA ILE A 355 -26.75 0.82 -14.69
C ILE A 355 -25.77 1.33 -13.61
N PRO A 356 -25.89 2.60 -13.16
CA PRO A 356 -26.63 3.73 -13.75
C PRO A 356 -26.06 4.18 -15.11
N ALA A 357 -26.89 4.79 -15.96
CA ALA A 357 -26.54 5.21 -17.32
C ALA A 357 -25.28 6.10 -17.36
N ASP A 358 -24.33 5.75 -18.22
CA ASP A 358 -23.05 6.43 -18.46
C ASP A 358 -22.20 6.73 -17.18
N SER A 359 -22.46 6.02 -16.08
CA SER A 359 -21.88 6.36 -14.78
C SER A 359 -20.49 5.78 -14.52
N ALA A 360 -20.02 4.83 -15.33
CA ALA A 360 -18.75 4.14 -15.11
C ALA A 360 -18.07 3.73 -16.43
N TRP A 361 -16.75 3.53 -16.40
CA TRP A 361 -16.02 2.90 -17.50
C TRP A 361 -15.88 1.40 -17.27
N PHE A 362 -16.04 0.62 -18.32
CA PHE A 362 -15.81 -0.83 -18.30
C PHE A 362 -14.58 -1.15 -19.13
N SER A 363 -13.61 -1.83 -18.54
CA SER A 363 -12.38 -2.22 -19.25
C SER A 363 -12.03 -3.68 -18.91
N PRO A 364 -11.33 -4.39 -19.81
CA PRO A 364 -10.85 -5.73 -19.50
C PRO A 364 -9.93 -5.74 -18.26
N GLY A 365 -10.17 -6.68 -17.34
CA GLY A 365 -9.51 -6.78 -16.03
C GLY A 365 -10.33 -6.23 -14.86
N MET A 366 -11.50 -5.65 -15.12
CA MET A 366 -12.49 -5.24 -14.13
C MET A 366 -13.44 -6.37 -13.75
N MET A 367 -13.89 -6.38 -12.50
CA MET A 367 -14.99 -7.22 -12.03
C MET A 367 -16.31 -6.51 -12.34
N VAL A 368 -17.24 -7.21 -12.99
CA VAL A 368 -18.53 -6.67 -13.41
C VAL A 368 -19.66 -7.61 -13.02
N LEU A 369 -20.84 -7.03 -12.88
CA LEU A 369 -22.11 -7.73 -12.81
C LEU A 369 -22.79 -7.60 -14.17
N VAL A 370 -23.17 -8.72 -14.76
CA VAL A 370 -23.91 -8.75 -16.01
C VAL A 370 -25.19 -9.53 -15.79
N ASP A 371 -26.33 -8.93 -16.10
CA ASP A 371 -27.62 -9.61 -16.15
C ASP A 371 -27.99 -9.86 -17.61
N GLY A 372 -28.45 -11.07 -17.92
CA GLY A 372 -28.58 -11.52 -19.29
C GLY A 372 -29.15 -12.92 -19.43
N VAL A 373 -29.20 -13.40 -20.67
CA VAL A 373 -29.69 -14.73 -21.02
C VAL A 373 -28.57 -15.52 -21.69
N TYR A 374 -28.50 -16.81 -21.36
CA TYR A 374 -27.60 -17.74 -22.03
C TYR A 374 -28.25 -18.31 -23.29
N GLU A 375 -27.53 -18.19 -24.41
CA GLU A 375 -27.91 -18.74 -25.69
C GLU A 375 -26.87 -19.79 -26.12
N GLU A 376 -27.34 -21.01 -26.34
CA GLU A 376 -26.50 -22.10 -26.84
C GLU A 376 -26.37 -21.97 -28.36
N GLU A 377 -25.14 -21.88 -28.85
CA GLU A 377 -24.87 -21.75 -30.27
C GLU A 377 -24.62 -23.15 -30.86
N GLU A 378 -25.51 -23.60 -31.75
CA GLU A 378 -25.44 -24.93 -32.37
C GLU A 378 -24.19 -25.14 -33.26
N GLU A 379 -23.50 -24.06 -33.67
CA GLU A 379 -22.30 -24.11 -34.51
C GLU A 379 -20.99 -24.23 -33.72
N SER A 380 -20.89 -25.23 -32.84
CA SER A 380 -19.58 -25.73 -32.41
C SER A 380 -19.53 -27.25 -32.50
N VAL A 381 -19.02 -27.71 -33.64
CA VAL A 381 -18.51 -29.06 -33.87
C VAL A 381 -17.47 -29.38 -32.77
N GLY A 382 -17.92 -30.01 -31.69
CA GLY A 382 -17.04 -30.37 -30.57
C GLY A 382 -17.80 -30.65 -29.28
N LYS A 383 -18.38 -31.85 -29.19
CA LYS A 383 -18.94 -32.42 -27.96
C LYS A 383 -18.00 -32.22 -26.75
N GLY A 384 -18.50 -31.49 -25.75
CA GLY A 384 -18.05 -31.55 -24.37
C GLY A 384 -16.95 -30.56 -23.97
N LEU A 385 -16.62 -30.56 -22.68
CA LEU A 385 -15.56 -29.79 -22.00
C LEU A 385 -14.14 -30.04 -22.55
N SER A 386 -14.01 -30.61 -23.75
CA SER A 386 -12.77 -31.01 -24.41
C SER A 386 -12.86 -30.64 -25.90
N GLY A 387 -12.59 -29.38 -26.21
CA GLY A 387 -12.63 -28.84 -27.58
C GLY A 387 -11.88 -27.52 -27.66
N SER A 388 -10.55 -27.60 -27.54
CA SER A 388 -9.53 -26.57 -27.79
C SER A 388 -9.96 -25.15 -28.23
N SER A 389 -9.98 -24.21 -27.28
CA SER A 389 -9.45 -22.85 -27.50
C SER A 389 -9.15 -22.17 -26.16
N GLY A 390 -8.01 -22.52 -25.55
CA GLY A 390 -7.39 -21.74 -24.47
C GLY A 390 -7.39 -22.41 -23.09
N VAL A 391 -6.39 -22.03 -22.29
CA VAL A 391 -6.25 -22.42 -20.88
C VAL A 391 -7.41 -21.82 -20.10
N GLY A 392 -8.42 -22.62 -19.74
CA GLY A 392 -9.51 -22.17 -18.88
C GLY A 392 -10.93 -22.68 -19.17
N GLY A 393 -11.13 -23.57 -20.15
CA GLY A 393 -12.45 -24.16 -20.42
C GLY A 393 -13.50 -23.09 -20.76
N THR A 394 -13.41 -22.50 -21.96
CA THR A 394 -14.47 -21.65 -22.49
C THR A 394 -15.73 -22.48 -22.69
N LEU A 395 -16.84 -22.08 -22.06
CA LEU A 395 -18.15 -22.68 -22.28
C LEU A 395 -18.62 -22.37 -23.71
N GLY A 396 -19.19 -23.35 -24.39
CA GLY A 396 -19.85 -23.14 -25.68
C GLY A 396 -21.09 -22.25 -25.54
N GLY A 397 -21.47 -21.56 -26.61
CA GLY A 397 -22.56 -20.59 -26.62
C GLY A 397 -22.14 -19.16 -26.27
N ARG A 398 -23.13 -18.27 -26.28
CA ARG A 398 -22.97 -16.83 -26.04
C ARG A 398 -23.88 -16.37 -24.90
N PHE A 399 -23.38 -15.48 -24.07
CA PHE A 399 -24.19 -14.81 -23.05
C PHE A 399 -24.59 -13.43 -23.57
N GLN A 400 -25.89 -13.23 -23.80
CA GLN A 400 -26.42 -11.94 -24.20
C GLN A 400 -26.69 -11.11 -22.95
N GLY A 401 -25.89 -10.06 -22.75
CA GLY A 401 -26.12 -9.12 -21.66
C GLY A 401 -27.25 -8.14 -22.00
N PHE A 402 -28.10 -7.86 -21.03
CA PHE A 402 -29.04 -6.73 -21.07
C PHE A 402 -28.56 -5.59 -20.20
N PHE A 403 -28.06 -5.90 -19.01
CA PHE A 403 -27.58 -4.90 -18.07
C PHE A 403 -26.15 -5.20 -17.62
N ILE A 404 -25.32 -4.15 -17.58
CA ILE A 404 -23.96 -4.23 -17.05
C ILE A 404 -23.75 -3.19 -15.95
N GLY A 405 -23.24 -3.64 -14.81
CA GLY A 405 -22.99 -2.81 -13.64
C GLY A 405 -21.64 -3.12 -13.03
N GLN A 406 -21.07 -2.14 -12.32
CA GLN A 406 -19.95 -2.42 -11.43
C GLN A 406 -20.48 -2.91 -10.08
N PRO A 407 -19.76 -3.80 -9.40
CA PRO A 407 -20.16 -4.24 -8.07
C PRO A 407 -20.11 -3.03 -7.12
N PRO A 408 -21.19 -2.70 -6.39
CA PRO A 408 -21.22 -1.52 -5.51
C PRO A 408 -20.12 -1.59 -4.44
N CYS A 409 -19.52 -0.44 -4.12
CA CYS A 409 -18.57 -0.34 -3.02
C CYS A 409 -19.27 -0.39 -1.64
N GLU A 410 -18.53 -0.85 -0.62
CA GLU A 410 -19.00 -0.92 0.77
C GLU A 410 -18.44 0.29 1.54
N LYS A 411 -19.29 0.97 2.31
CA LYS A 411 -18.87 2.11 3.15
C LYS A 411 -17.85 1.64 4.18
N ARG A 412 -16.79 2.43 4.42
CA ARG A 412 -15.73 2.13 5.42
C ARG A 412 -16.30 1.70 6.79
N ARG A 413 -17.29 2.43 7.29
CA ARG A 413 -17.95 2.16 8.58
C ARG A 413 -18.64 0.79 8.63
N ALA A 414 -19.25 0.37 7.52
CA ALA A 414 -19.91 -0.93 7.42
C ALA A 414 -18.87 -2.05 7.40
N THR A 415 -17.80 -1.87 6.62
CA THR A 415 -16.69 -2.83 6.57
C THR A 415 -16.03 -3.03 7.94
N LEU A 416 -15.78 -1.95 8.69
CA LEU A 416 -15.17 -2.02 10.02
C LEU A 416 -16.17 -2.42 11.13
N GLY A 417 -17.47 -2.37 10.85
CA GLY A 417 -18.53 -2.69 11.82
C GLY A 417 -18.64 -1.66 12.94
N ILE A 418 -18.48 -0.38 12.61
CA ILE A 418 -18.63 0.76 13.53
C ILE A 418 -20.07 1.25 13.42
N SER A 419 -20.91 0.92 14.41
CA SER A 419 -22.29 1.39 14.47
C SER A 419 -22.37 2.79 15.10
N GLY A 420 -22.81 3.77 14.32
CA GLY A 420 -23.43 5.05 14.75
C GLY A 420 -22.58 6.09 15.53
N PRO A 421 -22.98 7.38 15.56
CA PRO A 421 -22.31 8.45 16.33
C PRO A 421 -22.69 8.48 17.81
N GLY A 422 -23.67 7.68 18.24
CA GLY A 422 -23.95 7.44 19.64
C GLY A 422 -23.46 6.05 19.96
N GLY A 423 -22.50 5.92 20.89
CA GLY A 423 -22.05 4.65 21.45
C GLY A 423 -23.16 3.96 22.24
N GLY A 424 -24.27 3.64 21.58
CA GLY A 424 -25.26 2.72 22.09
C GLY A 424 -24.58 1.38 22.27
N SER A 425 -24.69 0.85 23.48
CA SER A 425 -24.20 -0.46 23.93
C SER A 425 -24.83 -1.65 23.21
N ASP A 426 -25.46 -1.43 22.07
CA ASP A 426 -25.94 -2.50 21.21
C ASP A 426 -24.76 -2.97 20.34
N HIS A 427 -23.85 -3.70 21.00
CA HIS A 427 -22.85 -4.57 20.37
C HIS A 427 -23.57 -5.70 19.61
N THR A 428 -24.34 -5.33 18.60
CA THR A 428 -24.85 -6.29 17.64
C THR A 428 -23.64 -6.94 17.00
N ILE A 429 -23.59 -8.27 17.12
CA ILE A 429 -22.59 -9.18 16.56
C ILE A 429 -22.74 -9.15 15.03
N GLY A 430 -22.46 -8.01 14.42
CA GLY A 430 -22.78 -7.66 13.05
C GLY A 430 -21.53 -7.60 12.21
N GLY A 431 -21.11 -8.76 11.67
CA GLY A 431 -20.46 -8.96 10.35
C GLY A 431 -19.24 -8.15 9.90
N GLY A 432 -18.71 -7.19 10.66
CA GLY A 432 -17.61 -6.31 10.26
C GLY A 432 -16.21 -6.87 10.59
N PHE A 433 -15.19 -6.37 9.90
CA PHE A 433 -13.78 -6.74 10.04
C PHE A 433 -13.00 -5.82 11.00
N GLY A 434 -13.64 -5.24 12.01
CA GLY A 434 -13.04 -4.24 12.90
C GLY A 434 -11.87 -4.71 13.77
N TRP A 435 -11.70 -6.03 13.94
CA TRP A 435 -10.55 -6.64 14.63
C TRP A 435 -9.33 -6.86 13.74
N ILE A 436 -9.50 -6.73 12.42
CA ILE A 436 -8.43 -6.95 11.45
C ILE A 436 -7.61 -5.68 11.31
N ASP A 437 -6.29 -5.82 11.43
CA ASP A 437 -5.36 -4.73 11.15
C ASP A 437 -4.95 -4.76 9.67
N PHE A 438 -5.58 -3.90 8.87
CA PHE A 438 -5.32 -3.78 7.44
C PHE A 438 -4.01 -3.05 7.12
N LEU A 439 -3.46 -2.26 8.05
CA LEU A 439 -2.31 -1.37 7.79
C LEU A 439 -1.06 -1.70 8.61
N GLY A 440 -1.18 -2.50 9.67
CA GLY A 440 -0.09 -2.74 10.62
C GLY A 440 0.05 -1.62 11.65
N VAL A 441 -1.03 -0.91 11.97
CA VAL A 441 -1.06 0.23 12.93
C VAL A 441 -2.03 0.01 14.10
N GLY A 442 -2.58 -1.20 14.21
CA GLY A 442 -3.65 -1.54 15.14
C GLY A 442 -5.01 -1.56 14.47
N SER A 443 -5.87 -2.46 14.95
CA SER A 443 -7.24 -2.60 14.47
C SER A 443 -8.16 -1.52 15.06
N GLU A 444 -9.27 -1.24 14.37
CA GLU A 444 -10.22 -0.22 14.81
C GLU A 444 -10.80 -0.53 16.18
N ARG A 445 -11.17 -1.80 16.42
CA ARG A 445 -11.80 -2.18 17.70
C ARG A 445 -10.82 -2.14 18.87
N ALA A 446 -9.54 -2.41 18.62
CA ALA A 446 -8.53 -2.40 19.66
C ALA A 446 -8.08 -0.98 20.03
N VAL A 447 -7.83 -0.13 19.04
CA VAL A 447 -7.12 1.16 19.24
C VAL A 447 -7.96 2.38 18.83
N GLY A 448 -9.03 2.20 18.04
CA GLY A 448 -9.81 3.29 17.46
C GLY A 448 -10.54 4.17 18.48
N ALA A 449 -11.04 3.61 19.60
CA ALA A 449 -11.67 4.43 20.65
C ALA A 449 -10.68 5.39 21.32
N ARG A 450 -9.48 4.89 21.67
CA ARG A 450 -8.39 5.71 22.24
C ARG A 450 -7.95 6.80 21.26
N MET A 451 -7.76 6.42 19.99
CA MET A 451 -7.32 7.34 18.95
C MET A 451 -8.34 8.43 18.63
N ARG A 452 -9.65 8.12 18.67
CA ARG A 452 -10.72 9.14 18.50
C ARG A 452 -10.71 10.18 19.63
N ARG A 453 -10.46 9.76 20.87
CA ARG A 453 -10.33 10.70 22.01
C ARG A 453 -9.09 11.60 21.84
N LEU A 454 -7.97 11.02 21.42
CA LEU A 454 -6.75 11.78 21.12
C LEU A 454 -6.96 12.77 19.96
N GLU A 455 -7.64 12.34 18.90
CA GLU A 455 -7.99 13.20 17.77
C GLU A 455 -8.83 14.40 18.21
N GLN A 456 -9.87 14.17 19.03
CA GLN A 456 -10.71 15.26 19.56
C GLN A 456 -9.93 16.25 20.44
N GLY A 457 -8.93 15.76 21.18
CA GLY A 457 -8.06 16.59 22.01
C GLY A 457 -7.04 17.40 21.20
N LEU A 458 -6.39 16.80 20.20
CA LEU A 458 -5.30 17.42 19.43
C LEU A 458 -5.76 18.20 18.20
N LEU A 459 -6.89 17.81 17.60
CA LEU A 459 -7.51 18.44 16.44
C LEU A 459 -9.00 18.70 16.76
N PRO A 460 -9.33 19.66 17.64
CA PRO A 460 -10.71 20.01 17.89
C PRO A 460 -11.37 20.44 16.58
N ARG A 461 -12.50 19.80 16.24
CA ARG A 461 -13.35 20.21 15.11
C ARG A 461 -13.93 21.58 15.45
N ARG A 462 -13.27 22.64 14.98
CA ARG A 462 -13.79 24.01 15.06
C ARG A 462 -14.73 24.19 13.87
N ASP A 463 -16.03 24.08 14.13
CA ASP A 463 -17.07 24.30 13.13
C ASP A 463 -17.47 25.80 13.01
N ILE A 464 -16.92 26.68 13.87
CA ILE A 464 -17.46 28.04 14.09
C ILE A 464 -16.62 29.16 13.47
N ASP A 465 -15.31 28.96 13.20
CA ASP A 465 -14.47 29.97 12.55
C ASP A 465 -13.81 29.40 11.29
N ASP A 466 -13.91 30.11 10.16
CA ASP A 466 -13.23 29.83 8.88
C ASP A 466 -11.68 29.97 8.98
N THR A 467 -11.13 29.95 10.20
CA THR A 467 -9.69 29.99 10.45
C THR A 467 -9.07 28.61 10.17
N PRO A 468 -8.05 28.52 9.31
CA PRO A 468 -7.50 27.23 8.93
C PRO A 468 -6.82 26.54 10.12
N GLY A 469 -7.30 25.34 10.47
CA GLY A 469 -6.67 24.52 11.50
C GLY A 469 -5.30 23.98 11.09
N ARG A 470 -4.52 23.52 12.06
CA ARG A 470 -3.23 22.83 11.85
C ARG A 470 -3.37 21.49 11.12
N GLY A 471 -4.56 20.89 11.16
CA GLY A 471 -4.93 19.60 10.55
C GLY A 471 -5.04 19.61 9.01
N ARG A 472 -4.22 20.40 8.32
CA ARG A 472 -4.25 20.56 6.86
C ARG A 472 -3.13 19.79 6.18
N MET A 473 -3.45 19.18 5.06
CA MET A 473 -2.53 18.54 4.12
C MET A 473 -2.57 19.30 2.81
N VAL A 474 -1.41 19.74 2.34
CA VAL A 474 -1.24 20.42 1.06
C VAL A 474 -0.77 19.40 0.04
N ILE A 475 -1.50 19.24 -1.06
CA ILE A 475 -1.24 18.21 -2.06
C ILE A 475 -0.89 18.88 -3.39
N LEU A 476 0.35 18.67 -3.84
CA LEU A 476 0.87 19.13 -5.11
C LEU A 476 0.92 17.94 -6.09
N GLY A 477 0.17 18.06 -7.18
CA GLY A 477 0.09 17.07 -8.23
C GLY A 477 1.13 17.31 -9.32
N GLU A 478 1.84 16.26 -9.76
CA GLU A 478 2.85 16.28 -10.83
C GLU A 478 3.71 17.55 -10.87
N VAL A 479 4.74 17.56 -10.02
CA VAL A 479 5.68 18.68 -9.91
C VAL A 479 6.90 18.43 -10.80
N ASN A 480 6.88 18.94 -12.04
CA ASN A 480 8.01 18.84 -12.95
C ASN A 480 9.11 19.85 -12.56
N LEU A 481 10.15 19.40 -11.86
CA LEU A 481 11.22 20.22 -11.28
C LEU A 481 12.27 20.68 -12.30
N ASP A 482 12.33 20.04 -13.47
CA ASP A 482 13.14 20.47 -14.62
C ASP A 482 12.68 21.82 -15.19
N GLN A 483 11.40 22.14 -15.03
CA GLN A 483 10.88 23.45 -15.41
C GLN A 483 11.14 24.50 -14.31
N PRO A 484 11.83 25.61 -14.62
CA PRO A 484 12.05 26.68 -13.64
C PRO A 484 10.75 27.33 -13.17
N ARG A 485 9.68 27.27 -13.99
CA ARG A 485 8.34 27.76 -13.65
C ARG A 485 7.71 26.97 -12.50
N SER A 486 7.90 25.65 -12.45
CA SER A 486 7.39 24.83 -11.34
C SER A 486 8.07 25.19 -10.02
N LEU A 487 9.38 25.45 -10.06
CA LEU A 487 10.14 25.91 -8.89
C LEU A 487 9.67 27.29 -8.41
N GLN A 488 9.37 28.21 -9.33
CA GLN A 488 8.79 29.51 -8.99
C GLN A 488 7.39 29.39 -8.37
N ALA A 489 6.52 28.56 -8.97
CA ALA A 489 5.21 28.26 -8.43
C ALA A 489 5.30 27.68 -7.01
N MET A 490 6.18 26.71 -6.81
CA MET A 490 6.40 26.09 -5.51
C MET A 490 6.95 27.09 -4.48
N ARG A 491 7.91 27.94 -4.85
CA ARG A 491 8.41 29.02 -3.98
C ARG A 491 7.27 29.96 -3.57
N LYS A 492 6.38 30.31 -4.50
CA LYS A 492 5.21 31.14 -4.20
C LYS A 492 4.23 30.43 -3.25
N ILE A 493 3.91 29.17 -3.50
CA ILE A 493 3.03 28.36 -2.62
C ILE A 493 3.63 28.26 -1.21
N LEU A 494 4.92 27.92 -1.09
CA LEU A 494 5.61 27.86 0.19
C LEU A 494 5.63 29.22 0.90
N SER A 495 5.82 30.32 0.16
CA SER A 495 5.77 31.67 0.76
C SER A 495 4.40 32.02 1.34
N LEU A 496 3.30 31.54 0.74
CA LEU A 496 1.95 31.75 1.28
C LEU A 496 1.79 31.06 2.63
N TYR A 497 2.23 29.80 2.73
CA TYR A 497 2.14 29.03 3.98
C TYR A 497 3.17 29.46 5.03
N ALA A 498 4.33 29.98 4.62
CA ALA A 498 5.33 30.52 5.54
C ALA A 498 4.90 31.86 6.15
N ALA A 499 4.00 32.60 5.49
CA ALA A 499 3.43 33.85 6.00
C ALA A 499 2.29 33.63 7.01
N GLU A 500 1.75 32.40 7.13
CA GLU A 500 0.73 32.08 8.11
C GLU A 500 1.31 32.08 9.55
N PRO A 501 0.52 32.48 10.58
CA PRO A 501 0.97 32.48 11.96
C PRO A 501 1.41 31.10 12.47
N GLU A 502 2.35 31.08 13.42
CA GLU A 502 2.83 29.86 14.06
C GLU A 502 1.67 29.10 14.73
N GLY A 503 1.44 27.86 14.28
CA GLY A 503 0.34 27.00 14.75
C GLY A 503 -0.79 26.81 13.74
N GLN A 504 -0.89 27.66 12.72
CA GLN A 504 -1.83 27.47 11.61
C GLN A 504 -1.17 26.74 10.43
N SER A 505 0.16 26.74 10.34
CA SER A 505 0.91 26.08 9.25
C SER A 505 0.45 24.64 9.00
N PRO A 506 0.36 24.21 7.73
CA PRO A 506 -0.08 22.87 7.39
C PRO A 506 0.82 21.78 7.98
N MET A 507 0.21 20.66 8.34
CA MET A 507 0.90 19.53 8.96
C MET A 507 1.79 18.77 7.97
N THR A 508 1.32 18.61 6.74
CA THR A 508 1.95 17.74 5.74
C THR A 508 1.89 18.37 4.35
N PHE A 509 3.00 18.33 3.62
CA PHE A 509 3.06 18.60 2.19
C PHE A 509 3.27 17.29 1.44
N ILE A 510 2.34 16.96 0.55
CA ILE A 510 2.42 15.79 -0.32
C ILE A 510 2.82 16.29 -1.70
N ILE A 511 4.03 15.93 -2.12
CA ILE A 511 4.59 16.28 -3.42
C ILE A 511 4.64 15.01 -4.27
N THR A 512 3.88 15.00 -5.35
CA THR A 512 3.80 13.84 -6.23
C THR A 512 4.53 14.08 -7.55
N GLY A 513 5.21 13.05 -8.04
CA GLY A 513 5.84 13.04 -9.36
C GLY A 513 4.79 13.02 -10.48
N ASN A 514 5.18 13.12 -11.75
CA ASN A 514 6.55 13.03 -12.26
C ASN A 514 7.43 14.22 -11.87
N PHE A 515 8.65 13.96 -11.36
CA PHE A 515 9.57 15.05 -11.01
C PHE A 515 10.28 15.67 -12.22
N THR A 516 10.19 15.03 -13.38
CA THR A 516 10.75 15.50 -14.65
C THR A 516 9.73 15.28 -15.76
N GLN A 517 9.73 16.14 -16.78
CA GLN A 517 8.78 16.02 -17.90
C GLN A 517 9.07 14.82 -18.78
N HIS A 518 10.35 14.55 -19.01
CA HIS A 518 10.83 13.47 -19.85
C HIS A 518 11.43 12.34 -19.02
N ALA A 519 11.30 11.12 -19.53
CA ALA A 519 11.78 9.92 -18.85
C ALA A 519 13.32 9.88 -18.78
N VAL A 520 13.90 10.24 -17.64
CA VAL A 520 15.37 10.33 -17.49
C VAL A 520 16.01 8.94 -17.48
N LEU A 521 17.28 8.81 -17.88
CA LEU A 521 17.98 7.52 -17.99
C LEU A 521 17.36 6.55 -19.00
N ALA A 522 16.44 7.01 -19.85
CA ALA A 522 16.00 6.27 -21.02
C ALA A 522 17.05 6.41 -22.13
N ARG A 523 17.42 5.29 -22.77
CA ARG A 523 18.34 5.30 -23.92
C ARG A 523 17.82 6.26 -24.99
N GLY A 524 18.68 7.14 -25.53
CA GLY A 524 18.33 8.04 -26.64
C GLY A 524 18.38 9.54 -26.32
N GLY A 525 19.36 10.01 -25.54
CA GLY A 525 19.53 11.45 -25.25
C GLY A 525 18.63 11.99 -24.14
N SER A 526 17.89 11.12 -23.45
CA SER A 526 16.98 11.48 -22.36
C SER A 526 17.71 11.56 -21.01
N GLY A 527 18.51 12.62 -20.85
CA GLY A 527 19.10 13.11 -19.61
C GLY A 527 19.95 12.15 -18.77
N GLY A 528 21.10 12.63 -18.29
CA GLY A 528 21.96 11.86 -17.38
C GLY A 528 21.42 11.72 -15.96
N SER A 529 21.97 10.78 -15.18
CA SER A 529 21.73 10.71 -13.73
C SER A 529 22.21 11.96 -12.99
N ILE A 530 23.16 12.69 -13.59
CA ILE A 530 23.72 13.93 -13.07
C ILE A 530 22.68 15.05 -13.18
N GLU A 531 22.07 15.23 -14.35
CA GLU A 531 20.99 16.20 -14.56
C GLU A 531 19.81 15.95 -13.61
N TYR A 532 19.42 14.68 -13.42
CA TYR A 532 18.37 14.34 -12.46
C TYR A 532 18.72 14.74 -11.02
N LYS A 533 20.00 14.58 -10.64
CA LYS A 533 20.48 15.00 -9.32
C LYS A 533 20.49 16.53 -9.20
N GLU A 534 20.88 17.25 -10.24
CA GLU A 534 20.86 18.72 -10.27
C GLU A 534 19.43 19.27 -10.09
N VAL A 535 18.43 18.59 -10.64
CA VAL A 535 17.01 18.92 -10.46
C VAL A 535 16.58 18.81 -8.98
N PHE A 536 16.98 17.75 -8.27
CA PHE A 536 16.73 17.64 -6.83
C PHE A 536 17.55 18.62 -5.99
N ASP A 537 18.75 18.97 -6.45
CA ASP A 537 19.58 19.99 -5.82
C ASP A 537 18.95 21.39 -5.94
N ALA A 538 18.32 21.69 -7.07
CA ALA A 538 17.54 22.92 -7.27
C ALA A 538 16.31 22.96 -6.35
N LEU A 539 15.58 21.84 -6.23
CA LEU A 539 14.50 21.70 -5.24
C LEU A 539 15.01 21.95 -3.81
N ALA A 540 16.15 21.35 -3.43
CA ALA A 540 16.75 21.56 -2.12
C ALA A 540 17.07 23.04 -1.87
N GLY A 541 17.55 23.76 -2.91
CA GLY A 541 17.74 25.21 -2.85
C GLY A 541 16.45 25.98 -2.58
N THR A 542 15.36 25.66 -3.27
CA THR A 542 14.06 26.32 -3.03
C THR A 542 13.46 26.03 -1.66
N LEU A 543 13.70 24.84 -1.10
CA LEU A 543 13.23 24.47 0.24
C LEU A 543 14.05 25.17 1.34
N ALA A 544 15.35 25.39 1.11
CA ALA A 544 16.23 26.05 2.07
C ALA A 544 15.81 27.50 2.40
N ASP A 545 15.07 28.15 1.50
CA ASP A 545 14.51 29.49 1.72
C ASP A 545 13.44 29.53 2.83
N PHE A 546 12.87 28.38 3.22
CA PHE A 546 11.72 28.30 4.14
C PHE A 546 11.97 27.37 5.36
N PRO A 547 12.95 27.66 6.23
CA PRO A 547 13.30 26.80 7.37
C PRO A 547 12.18 26.62 8.39
N SER A 548 11.29 27.61 8.54
CA SER A 548 10.12 27.53 9.43
C SER A 548 9.24 26.34 9.06
N LEU A 549 8.83 26.23 7.79
CA LEU A 549 8.00 25.14 7.27
C LEU A 549 8.71 23.78 7.34
N LEU A 550 10.01 23.74 7.07
CA LEU A 550 10.78 22.50 7.11
C LEU A 550 10.88 21.91 8.52
N SER A 551 10.83 22.74 9.56
CA SER A 551 10.84 22.29 10.96
C SER A 551 9.44 21.92 11.48
N THR A 552 8.39 22.52 10.92
CA THR A 552 6.99 22.36 11.40
C THR A 552 6.19 21.30 10.65
N ALA A 553 6.52 21.03 9.38
CA ALA A 553 5.73 20.18 8.50
C ALA A 553 6.49 18.91 8.07
N THR A 554 5.72 17.89 7.69
CA THR A 554 6.25 16.65 7.10
C THR A 554 6.11 16.72 5.59
N PHE A 555 7.20 16.46 4.84
CA PHE A 555 7.15 16.44 3.37
C PHE A 555 7.17 15.00 2.87
N VAL A 556 6.12 14.59 2.18
CA VAL A 556 5.96 13.25 1.61
C VAL A 556 6.14 13.31 0.11
N PHE A 557 7.12 12.59 -0.40
CA PHE A 557 7.43 12.53 -1.83
C PHE A 557 7.01 11.18 -2.43
N VAL A 558 6.11 11.23 -3.41
CA VAL A 558 5.57 10.05 -4.11
C VAL A 558 6.11 10.03 -5.55
N PRO A 559 6.74 8.93 -6.01
CA PRO A 559 7.34 8.90 -7.33
C PRO A 559 6.35 8.68 -8.49
N GLY A 560 6.72 9.23 -9.64
CA GLY A 560 6.05 9.14 -10.94
C GLY A 560 6.71 8.16 -11.92
N ASP A 561 6.12 8.01 -13.12
CA ASP A 561 6.55 7.02 -14.13
C ASP A 561 7.84 7.48 -14.85
N ASN A 562 8.07 8.80 -14.90
CA ASN A 562 9.26 9.39 -15.55
C ASN A 562 10.49 9.53 -14.64
N ASP A 563 10.38 9.13 -13.37
CA ASP A 563 11.48 9.26 -12.40
C ASP A 563 12.61 8.27 -12.69
N ALA A 564 13.86 8.71 -12.53
CA ALA A 564 15.06 8.06 -13.07
C ALA A 564 15.17 6.53 -12.86
N TRP A 565 14.84 5.99 -11.68
CA TRP A 565 14.95 4.55 -11.41
C TRP A 565 13.75 3.74 -11.92
N VAL A 566 12.63 4.40 -12.21
CA VAL A 566 11.43 3.81 -12.82
C VAL A 566 11.57 3.85 -14.34
N SER A 567 11.93 5.01 -14.87
CA SER A 567 12.13 5.26 -16.29
C SER A 567 13.32 4.51 -16.89
N ALA A 568 14.36 4.19 -16.11
CA ALA A 568 15.46 3.33 -16.57
C ALA A 568 14.99 1.96 -17.10
N PHE A 569 13.87 1.44 -16.57
CA PHE A 569 13.27 0.19 -17.04
C PHE A 569 12.15 0.42 -18.06
N GLY A 570 11.32 1.43 -17.84
CA GLY A 570 10.11 1.65 -18.63
C GLY A 570 10.26 2.60 -19.82
N ALA A 571 11.32 3.41 -19.87
CA ALA A 571 11.48 4.52 -20.82
C ALA A 571 10.21 5.42 -20.92
N GLY A 572 9.54 5.65 -19.78
CA GLY A 572 8.27 6.40 -19.71
C GLY A 572 7.00 5.57 -19.98
N ALA A 573 7.13 4.27 -20.25
CA ALA A 573 5.99 3.35 -20.32
C ALA A 573 5.55 2.87 -18.92
N SER A 574 4.41 2.20 -18.85
CA SER A 574 3.85 1.71 -17.58
C SER A 574 4.70 0.60 -16.96
N VAL A 575 5.39 0.92 -15.87
CA VAL A 575 6.20 0.00 -15.05
C VAL A 575 5.32 -0.82 -14.08
N PRO A 576 5.75 -1.98 -13.56
CA PRO A 576 4.99 -2.70 -12.54
C PRO A 576 4.72 -1.89 -11.26
N LEU A 577 3.51 -2.00 -10.73
CA LEU A 577 3.13 -1.48 -9.40
C LEU A 577 3.25 -2.57 -8.33
N PRO A 578 3.55 -2.24 -7.06
CA PRO A 578 3.97 -0.94 -6.53
C PRO A 578 5.40 -0.54 -6.88
N ARG A 579 5.69 0.76 -6.85
CA ARG A 579 7.02 1.34 -7.14
C ARG A 579 7.79 1.66 -5.88
N LYS A 580 9.10 1.43 -5.90
CA LYS A 580 10.00 1.77 -4.78
C LYS A 580 10.20 3.29 -4.64
N PRO A 581 10.48 3.77 -3.41
CA PRO A 581 10.82 5.17 -3.17
C PRO A 581 12.11 5.59 -3.88
N ALA A 582 12.33 6.91 -3.91
CA ALA A 582 13.55 7.51 -4.46
C ALA A 582 14.81 7.02 -3.74
N PRO A 583 15.85 6.57 -4.48
CA PRO A 583 17.14 6.22 -3.88
C PRO A 583 17.80 7.40 -3.17
N ASP A 584 18.47 7.14 -2.06
CA ASP A 584 19.12 8.17 -1.22
C ASP A 584 20.22 8.94 -1.96
N VAL A 585 20.75 8.39 -3.06
CA VAL A 585 21.77 9.03 -3.91
C VAL A 585 21.27 10.38 -4.45
N PHE A 586 19.99 10.50 -4.79
CA PHE A 586 19.39 11.72 -5.33
C PHE A 586 18.86 12.67 -4.24
N THR A 587 18.50 12.13 -3.08
CA THR A 587 17.77 12.88 -2.04
C THR A 587 18.67 13.43 -0.92
N SER A 588 19.96 13.09 -0.94
CA SER A 588 20.93 13.46 0.08
C SER A 588 20.98 14.96 0.40
N ARG A 589 20.91 15.85 -0.61
CA ARG A 589 20.94 17.31 -0.39
C ARG A 589 19.66 17.81 0.26
N VAL A 590 18.49 17.31 -0.18
CA VAL A 590 17.20 17.63 0.44
C VAL A 590 17.23 17.23 1.93
N ARG A 591 17.65 16.00 2.25
CA ARG A 591 17.76 15.54 3.65
C ARG A 591 18.66 16.43 4.51
N ARG A 592 19.76 16.94 3.96
CA ARG A 592 20.67 17.87 4.68
C ARG A 592 20.01 19.21 4.97
N VAL A 593 19.19 19.74 4.06
CA VAL A 593 18.46 20.99 4.26
C VAL A 593 17.45 20.87 5.40
N PHE A 594 16.72 19.75 5.50
CA PHE A 594 15.84 19.47 6.64
C PHE A 594 16.63 19.37 7.96
N ALA A 595 17.76 18.65 7.96
CA ALA A 595 18.61 18.54 9.15
C ALA A 595 19.15 19.91 9.62
N ALA A 596 19.53 20.78 8.69
CA ALA A 596 19.98 22.14 9.00
C ALA A 596 18.85 22.99 9.60
N ALA A 597 17.65 22.96 8.99
CA ALA A 597 16.48 23.67 9.51
C ALA A 597 16.08 23.19 10.92
N ASN A 598 16.13 21.88 11.17
CA ASN A 598 15.86 21.32 12.49
C ASN A 598 16.93 21.72 13.53
N ALA A 599 18.21 21.75 13.13
CA ALA A 599 19.30 22.19 14.00
C ALA A 599 19.18 23.67 14.39
N ASP A 600 18.71 24.52 13.48
CA ASP A 600 18.48 25.95 13.77
C ASP A 600 17.23 26.17 14.62
N ALA A 601 16.15 25.41 14.38
CA ALA A 601 14.97 25.42 15.23
C ALA A 601 15.27 24.95 16.67
N ALA A 602 16.16 23.95 16.82
CA ALA A 602 16.60 23.45 18.12
C ALA A 602 17.43 24.47 18.93
N LYS A 603 18.09 25.43 18.27
CA LYS A 603 18.80 26.52 18.96
C LYS A 603 17.83 27.61 19.45
N GLN A 604 16.73 27.82 18.73
CA GLN A 604 15.76 28.88 19.01
C GLN A 604 14.73 28.47 20.08
N SER A 605 14.45 27.17 20.24
CA SER A 605 13.50 26.66 21.23
C SER A 605 14.20 25.87 22.33
N SER A 606 14.04 26.31 23.59
CA SER A 606 14.47 25.56 24.78
C SER A 606 13.64 24.29 25.05
N SER A 607 12.57 24.06 24.27
CA SER A 607 11.71 22.89 24.40
C SER A 607 12.26 21.71 23.60
N ARG A 608 12.94 20.81 24.31
CA ARG A 608 13.48 19.52 23.82
C ARG A 608 12.40 18.52 23.33
N ARG A 609 11.13 18.92 23.27
CA ARG A 609 9.95 18.07 23.02
C ARG A 609 9.25 18.31 21.67
N ARG A 610 9.76 19.17 20.77
CA ARG A 610 9.13 19.40 19.44
C ARG A 610 9.49 18.28 18.46
N GLN A 611 8.51 17.68 17.79
CA GLN A 611 8.74 16.72 16.71
C GLN A 611 9.49 17.42 15.56
N GLU A 612 10.63 16.86 15.16
CA GLU A 612 11.43 17.36 14.04
C GLU A 612 10.65 17.23 12.72
N GLY A 613 10.82 18.19 11.82
CA GLY A 613 10.28 18.07 10.47
C GLY A 613 11.12 17.10 9.64
N GLU A 614 10.46 16.25 8.86
CA GLU A 614 11.14 15.20 8.10
C GLU A 614 10.67 15.16 6.63
N ALA A 615 11.59 14.74 5.76
CA ALA A 615 11.31 14.42 4.37
C ALA A 615 11.22 12.89 4.21
N VAL A 616 10.00 12.41 3.95
CA VAL A 616 9.68 10.99 3.76
C VAL A 616 9.55 10.68 2.28
N TRP A 617 10.41 9.79 1.79
CA TRP A 617 10.32 9.25 0.44
C TRP A 617 9.55 7.93 0.49
N THR A 618 8.42 7.87 -0.21
CA THR A 618 7.50 6.72 -0.13
C THR A 618 7.33 6.03 -1.47
N SER A 619 6.67 4.88 -1.46
CA SER A 619 6.34 4.11 -2.66
C SER A 619 5.15 4.72 -3.41
N ASN A 620 4.88 4.24 -4.62
CA ASN A 620 3.61 4.48 -5.29
C ASN A 620 2.86 3.18 -5.61
N PRO A 621 1.65 2.95 -5.06
CA PRO A 621 0.96 3.82 -4.09
C PRO A 621 1.61 3.80 -2.69
N SER A 622 1.13 4.67 -1.82
CA SER A 622 1.45 4.67 -0.38
C SER A 622 0.21 5.04 0.44
N ARG A 623 0.23 4.78 1.74
CA ARG A 623 -0.86 5.16 2.65
C ARG A 623 -0.33 6.03 3.78
N LEU A 624 -1.08 7.05 4.13
CA LEU A 624 -0.86 7.86 5.33
C LEU A 624 -1.93 7.47 6.34
N SER A 625 -1.49 7.05 7.52
CA SER A 625 -2.33 6.77 8.66
C SER A 625 -2.16 7.92 9.66
N LEU A 626 -3.27 8.55 10.03
CA LEU A 626 -3.28 9.56 11.08
C LEU A 626 -4.21 9.09 12.20
N PHE A 627 -3.72 9.11 13.44
CA PHE A 627 -4.41 8.54 14.60
C PHE A 627 -4.75 7.05 14.38
N GLY A 628 -3.78 6.28 13.86
CA GLY A 628 -3.94 4.85 13.61
C GLY A 628 -5.01 4.56 12.54
N PRO A 629 -6.04 3.75 12.83
CA PRO A 629 -7.04 3.34 11.83
C PRO A 629 -8.13 4.40 11.52
N ASN A 630 -8.17 5.52 12.26
CA ASN A 630 -9.22 6.54 12.13
C ASN A 630 -9.20 7.21 10.76
N HIS A 631 -8.05 7.79 10.38
CA HIS A 631 -7.87 8.48 9.11
C HIS A 631 -6.86 7.74 8.26
N GLU A 632 -7.29 7.39 7.05
CA GLU A 632 -6.48 6.68 6.07
C GLU A 632 -6.53 7.43 4.74
N VAL A 633 -5.39 8.00 4.36
CA VAL A 633 -5.22 8.68 3.07
C VAL A 633 -4.39 7.82 2.15
N VAL A 634 -4.97 7.37 1.04
CA VAL A 634 -4.25 6.63 0.00
C VAL A 634 -3.68 7.63 -1.01
N LEU A 635 -2.38 7.57 -1.27
CA LEU A 635 -1.70 8.35 -2.29
C LEU A 635 -1.42 7.47 -3.50
N PHE A 636 -1.90 7.88 -4.66
CA PHE A 636 -1.68 7.16 -5.91
C PHE A 636 -1.51 8.11 -7.09
N ARG A 637 -0.34 8.07 -7.71
CA ARG A 637 -0.02 8.71 -8.98
C ARG A 637 -0.09 7.69 -10.11
N ASP A 638 -1.01 7.86 -11.05
CA ASP A 638 -1.09 7.12 -12.32
C ASP A 638 -2.07 7.85 -13.26
N ASP A 639 -1.88 7.73 -14.58
CA ASP A 639 -2.78 8.32 -15.59
C ASP A 639 -3.93 7.36 -15.90
N VAL A 640 -4.76 7.11 -14.88
CA VAL A 640 -5.82 6.10 -14.88
C VAL A 640 -6.90 6.44 -15.91
N ALA A 641 -7.34 7.70 -16.00
CA ALA A 641 -8.40 8.13 -16.90
C ALA A 641 -8.01 7.98 -18.37
N ALA A 642 -6.78 8.31 -18.76
CA ALA A 642 -6.29 8.05 -20.10
C ALA A 642 -6.26 6.55 -20.41
N ARG A 643 -5.85 5.72 -19.45
CA ARG A 643 -5.81 4.26 -19.62
C ARG A 643 -7.23 3.67 -19.75
N LEU A 644 -8.17 4.16 -18.95
CA LEU A 644 -9.58 3.77 -19.02
C LEU A 644 -10.16 4.14 -20.38
N ARG A 645 -9.96 5.37 -20.86
CA ARG A 645 -10.45 5.80 -22.18
C ARG A 645 -9.90 4.96 -23.34
N ARG A 646 -8.63 4.55 -23.29
CA ARG A 646 -8.03 3.69 -24.32
C ARG A 646 -8.50 2.23 -24.28
N SER A 647 -8.93 1.74 -23.12
CA SER A 647 -9.30 0.33 -22.91
C SER A 647 -10.79 0.11 -22.66
N ALA A 648 -11.59 1.17 -22.74
CA ALA A 648 -13.01 1.12 -22.47
C ALA A 648 -13.75 0.30 -23.53
N VAL A 649 -14.61 -0.60 -23.07
CA VAL A 649 -15.59 -1.30 -23.90
C VAL A 649 -16.70 -0.31 -24.23
N ARG A 650 -16.99 -0.14 -25.52
CA ARG A 650 -18.04 0.77 -25.99
C ARG A 650 -19.39 0.09 -25.83
N LEU A 651 -20.27 0.71 -25.05
CA LEU A 651 -21.69 0.33 -24.96
C LEU A 651 -22.48 1.23 -25.90
N LYS A 652 -23.61 0.74 -26.41
CA LYS A 652 -24.50 1.56 -27.23
C LYS A 652 -25.13 2.62 -26.31
N VAL A 653 -24.76 3.88 -26.51
CA VAL A 653 -25.45 5.00 -25.88
C VAL A 653 -26.69 5.25 -26.72
N GLU A 654 -27.88 5.16 -26.14
CA GLU A 654 -29.08 5.69 -26.77
C GLU A 654 -28.93 7.22 -26.84
N THR A 655 -28.34 7.71 -27.94
CA THR A 655 -28.53 9.09 -28.34
C THR A 655 -30.01 9.25 -28.64
N LYS A 656 -30.71 10.04 -27.82
CA LYS A 656 -31.98 10.65 -28.26
C LYS A 656 -31.71 11.27 -29.64
N PRO A 657 -32.46 10.91 -30.69
CA PRO A 657 -32.27 11.53 -31.98
C PRO A 657 -32.59 13.01 -31.85
N THR A 658 -31.57 13.86 -31.98
CA THR A 658 -31.77 15.26 -32.36
C THR A 658 -32.54 15.24 -33.69
N PRO A 659 -33.67 15.95 -33.82
CA PRO A 659 -34.32 16.08 -35.12
C PRO A 659 -33.31 16.69 -36.11
N PRO A 660 -33.31 16.26 -37.37
CA PRO A 660 -32.41 16.84 -38.36
C PRO A 660 -32.81 18.31 -38.57
N ASP A 661 -31.96 19.23 -38.12
CA ASP A 661 -32.01 20.63 -38.55
C ASP A 661 -31.76 20.64 -40.07
N GLY A 662 -32.84 20.79 -40.82
CA GLY A 662 -32.82 21.20 -42.21
C GLY A 662 -32.77 22.71 -42.25
N ASP A 663 -31.66 23.25 -42.74
CA ASP A 663 -31.56 24.66 -43.12
C ASP A 663 -32.43 24.95 -44.35
N ASP A 664 -32.96 26.19 -44.32
CA ASP A 664 -33.28 27.07 -45.44
C ASP A 664 -34.74 27.31 -45.93
N VAL A 665 -35.07 28.61 -45.84
CA VAL A 665 -35.92 29.51 -46.66
C VAL A 665 -37.39 29.78 -46.25
N VAL A 666 -37.55 30.99 -45.69
CA VAL A 666 -38.70 31.91 -45.67
C VAL A 666 -39.65 31.84 -46.87
N MET A 667 -40.97 31.86 -46.62
CA MET A 667 -41.95 32.67 -47.37
C MET A 667 -43.19 33.01 -46.53
N SER A 668 -43.68 34.23 -46.75
CA SER A 668 -44.72 34.98 -46.02
C SER A 668 -46.17 34.57 -46.30
N GLY A 669 -47.09 34.88 -45.36
CA GLY A 669 -48.39 35.48 -45.72
C GLY A 669 -49.66 34.92 -45.07
N ALA A 670 -50.18 35.67 -44.09
CA ALA A 670 -51.55 36.18 -44.01
C ALA A 670 -52.74 35.31 -43.48
N VAL A 671 -53.40 35.90 -42.45
CA VAL A 671 -54.84 35.94 -42.02
C VAL A 671 -55.58 34.70 -41.49
N GLY A 672 -56.31 34.90 -40.37
CA GLY A 672 -57.61 34.26 -40.09
C GLY A 672 -57.92 33.91 -38.63
N ASP A 673 -58.90 34.61 -38.04
CA ASP A 673 -59.54 34.42 -36.73
C ASP A 673 -60.03 32.99 -36.41
N ASP A 674 -60.08 32.57 -35.14
CA ASP A 674 -61.29 32.70 -34.29
C ASP A 674 -61.27 31.91 -32.95
N ALA A 675 -61.81 32.60 -31.94
CA ALA A 675 -62.52 32.22 -30.71
C ALA A 675 -62.47 30.82 -30.04
N ALA A 676 -61.98 30.84 -28.78
CA ALA A 676 -62.67 30.53 -27.50
C ALA A 676 -63.45 29.20 -27.26
N ALA A 677 -63.04 28.49 -26.19
CA ALA A 677 -63.87 27.99 -25.06
C ALA A 677 -62.95 27.35 -24.00
N ALA A 678 -62.64 28.03 -22.90
CA ALA A 678 -63.35 28.03 -21.60
C ALA A 678 -62.97 26.84 -20.67
N SER A 679 -62.27 27.21 -19.59
CA SER A 679 -61.87 26.45 -18.39
C SER A 679 -63.08 25.98 -17.54
N PRO A 680 -62.89 25.15 -16.48
CA PRO A 680 -62.54 25.73 -15.19
C PRO A 680 -61.52 24.93 -14.35
N VAL A 681 -61.03 25.66 -13.36
CA VAL A 681 -59.95 25.41 -12.39
C VAL A 681 -60.55 24.92 -11.08
N ASP A 682 -59.86 24.00 -10.38
CA ASP A 682 -59.89 23.75 -8.92
C ASP A 682 -58.54 23.03 -8.62
N VAL A 683 -57.45 23.70 -8.20
CA VAL A 683 -57.10 24.30 -6.89
C VAL A 683 -56.74 23.25 -5.81
N ASP A 684 -55.47 23.32 -5.40
CA ASP A 684 -54.80 22.77 -4.20
C ASP A 684 -54.21 21.33 -4.19
N ALA A 685 -52.97 21.23 -4.66
CA ALA A 685 -51.92 20.40 -4.03
C ALA A 685 -50.53 20.98 -4.35
N ASP A 686 -49.72 21.22 -3.32
CA ASP A 686 -48.40 21.87 -3.34
C ASP A 686 -47.42 21.27 -4.38
N PRO A 687 -46.68 22.09 -5.17
CA PRO A 687 -45.61 21.58 -6.03
C PRO A 687 -44.27 21.64 -5.29
N GLU A 688 -43.87 20.53 -4.64
CA GLU A 688 -42.47 20.30 -4.30
C GLU A 688 -41.70 19.84 -5.55
N ALA A 689 -40.97 20.79 -6.14
CA ALA A 689 -39.68 20.64 -6.81
C ALA A 689 -39.51 19.46 -7.80
N ASP A 690 -40.04 19.62 -9.01
CA ASP A 690 -39.62 18.81 -10.16
C ASP A 690 -38.57 19.56 -11.03
N ALA A 691 -37.37 18.99 -11.02
CA ALA A 691 -36.35 18.93 -12.07
C ALA A 691 -36.13 20.17 -12.97
N THR A 692 -35.29 21.10 -12.52
CA THR A 692 -34.41 21.87 -13.42
C THR A 692 -33.16 21.05 -13.73
N GLY A 693 -33.20 20.29 -14.84
CA GLY A 693 -32.03 19.59 -15.37
C GLY A 693 -31.00 20.56 -15.95
N SER A 694 -30.19 21.19 -15.08
CA SER A 694 -28.95 21.82 -15.53
C SER A 694 -27.99 20.72 -15.99
N ALA A 695 -27.58 20.75 -17.26
CA ALA A 695 -26.58 19.84 -17.79
C ALA A 695 -25.29 20.01 -16.96
N MET A 696 -24.97 19.01 -16.14
CA MET A 696 -23.75 19.01 -15.32
C MET A 696 -22.52 19.25 -16.22
N PRO A 697 -21.55 20.09 -15.82
CA PRO A 697 -20.34 20.30 -16.59
C PRO A 697 -19.62 18.97 -16.90
N GLN A 698 -19.21 18.79 -18.15
CA GLN A 698 -18.61 17.54 -18.66
C GLN A 698 -17.40 17.07 -17.83
N ASP A 699 -16.64 18.01 -17.29
CA ASP A 699 -15.49 17.73 -16.43
C ASP A 699 -15.91 17.08 -15.10
N VAL A 700 -17.00 17.57 -14.50
CA VAL A 700 -17.55 17.03 -13.26
C VAL A 700 -18.14 15.65 -13.50
N HIS A 701 -18.82 15.45 -14.64
CA HIS A 701 -19.32 14.14 -15.04
C HIS A 701 -18.17 13.13 -15.22
N THR A 702 -17.11 13.53 -15.93
CA THR A 702 -15.92 12.70 -16.14
C THR A 702 -15.24 12.35 -14.82
N ALA A 703 -15.13 13.31 -13.89
CA ALA A 703 -14.59 13.10 -12.55
C ALA A 703 -15.44 12.13 -11.73
N ARG A 704 -16.77 12.29 -11.71
CA ARG A 704 -17.69 11.37 -11.04
C ARG A 704 -17.58 9.95 -11.61
N LYS A 705 -17.50 9.84 -12.93
CA LYS A 705 -17.32 8.57 -13.64
C LYS A 705 -16.02 7.86 -13.26
N LEU A 706 -14.91 8.61 -13.14
CA LEU A 706 -13.61 8.11 -12.70
C LEU A 706 -13.65 7.61 -11.25
N VAL A 707 -14.16 8.44 -10.35
CA VAL A 707 -14.26 8.14 -8.91
C VAL A 707 -15.09 6.90 -8.67
N LYS A 708 -16.29 6.84 -9.26
CA LYS A 708 -17.18 5.69 -9.18
C LYS A 708 -16.48 4.43 -9.69
N THR A 709 -15.85 4.51 -10.86
CA THR A 709 -15.13 3.38 -11.47
C THR A 709 -14.04 2.80 -10.56
N ILE A 710 -13.22 3.62 -9.91
CA ILE A 710 -12.10 3.13 -9.10
C ILE A 710 -12.59 2.58 -7.76
N LEU A 711 -13.52 3.29 -7.10
CA LEU A 711 -14.00 2.90 -5.77
C LEU A 711 -14.92 1.67 -5.82
N ASP A 712 -15.79 1.56 -6.82
CA ASP A 712 -16.62 0.36 -7.03
C ASP A 712 -15.76 -0.87 -7.32
N GLN A 713 -14.69 -0.74 -8.13
CA GLN A 713 -13.74 -1.84 -8.32
C GLN A 713 -12.98 -2.21 -7.04
N GLY A 714 -12.81 -1.27 -6.10
CA GLY A 714 -12.09 -1.52 -4.84
C GLY A 714 -10.60 -1.88 -5.05
N TYR A 715 -10.02 -1.49 -6.19
CA TYR A 715 -8.65 -1.83 -6.57
C TYR A 715 -8.07 -0.74 -7.47
N LEU A 716 -6.89 -0.21 -7.14
CA LEU A 716 -6.31 0.98 -7.80
C LEU A 716 -5.95 0.76 -9.28
N ALA A 717 -5.58 -0.46 -9.68
CA ALA A 717 -5.18 -0.78 -11.04
C ALA A 717 -6.05 -1.89 -11.65
N PRO A 718 -7.35 -1.64 -11.92
CA PRO A 718 -8.30 -2.67 -12.35
C PRO A 718 -8.18 -2.97 -13.85
N PHE A 719 -6.97 -3.26 -14.31
CA PHE A 719 -6.62 -3.49 -15.71
C PHE A 719 -6.00 -4.87 -15.92
N ARG A 720 -5.92 -5.30 -17.18
CA ARG A 720 -5.09 -6.45 -17.57
C ARG A 720 -3.62 -6.20 -17.21
N HIS A 721 -2.92 -7.24 -16.73
CA HIS A 721 -1.49 -7.13 -16.44
C HIS A 721 -0.63 -6.76 -17.66
N ALA A 722 -1.12 -7.00 -18.88
CA ALA A 722 -0.46 -6.56 -20.11
C ALA A 722 -0.50 -5.04 -20.30
N SER A 723 -1.55 -4.35 -19.82
CA SER A 723 -1.68 -2.89 -19.91
C SER A 723 -1.23 -2.15 -18.66
N ARG A 724 -1.31 -2.78 -17.48
CA ARG A 724 -0.69 -2.28 -16.24
C ARG A 724 -0.14 -3.46 -15.43
N PRO A 725 1.18 -3.74 -15.52
CA PRO A 725 1.79 -4.82 -14.78
C PRO A 725 1.73 -4.59 -13.27
N VAL A 726 1.62 -5.66 -12.49
CA VAL A 726 1.57 -5.64 -11.02
C VAL A 726 2.48 -6.73 -10.47
N HIS A 727 3.25 -6.41 -9.44
CA HIS A 727 3.99 -7.39 -8.64
C HIS A 727 3.03 -8.23 -7.80
N TRP A 728 2.99 -9.55 -8.06
CA TRP A 728 1.91 -10.41 -7.56
C TRP A 728 1.84 -10.45 -6.01
N ASP A 729 2.98 -10.57 -5.33
CA ASP A 729 3.03 -10.64 -3.86
C ASP A 729 2.71 -9.30 -3.19
N TYR A 730 2.91 -8.18 -3.89
CA TYR A 730 2.68 -6.82 -3.37
C TYR A 730 1.37 -6.20 -3.86
N ALA A 731 0.54 -6.99 -4.55
CA ALA A 731 -0.75 -6.52 -5.05
C ALA A 731 -1.76 -6.22 -3.93
N SER A 732 -1.55 -6.77 -2.72
CA SER A 732 -2.37 -6.44 -1.54
C SER A 732 -2.39 -4.94 -1.24
N ALA A 733 -1.30 -4.22 -1.53
CA ALA A 733 -1.21 -2.78 -1.30
C ALA A 733 -2.14 -1.96 -2.22
N LEU A 734 -2.56 -2.53 -3.35
CA LEU A 734 -3.42 -1.88 -4.35
C LEU A 734 -4.91 -1.97 -4.03
N TYR A 735 -5.32 -2.76 -3.03
CA TYR A 735 -6.72 -2.91 -2.64
C TYR A 735 -7.23 -1.69 -1.89
N LEU A 736 -8.40 -1.19 -2.28
CA LEU A 736 -9.16 -0.18 -1.56
C LEU A 736 -10.22 -0.83 -0.66
N TYR A 737 -9.80 -1.84 0.10
CA TYR A 737 -10.65 -2.56 1.05
C TYR A 737 -9.93 -2.67 2.40
N PRO A 738 -10.46 -2.09 3.49
CA PRO A 738 -11.65 -1.22 3.56
C PRO A 738 -11.50 0.06 2.71
N LEU A 739 -12.62 0.71 2.41
CA LEU A 739 -12.60 2.00 1.71
C LEU A 739 -11.82 3.03 2.57
N PRO A 740 -10.87 3.80 2.00
CA PRO A 740 -10.12 4.81 2.76
C PRO A 740 -11.00 6.01 3.15
N THR A 741 -10.52 6.86 4.07
CA THR A 741 -11.22 8.13 4.36
C THR A 741 -11.01 9.12 3.21
N SER A 742 -9.82 9.11 2.63
CA SER A 742 -9.48 9.94 1.48
C SER A 742 -8.59 9.23 0.48
N LEU A 743 -8.80 9.51 -0.81
CA LEU A 743 -7.99 9.02 -1.91
C LEU A 743 -7.44 10.21 -2.69
N VAL A 744 -6.12 10.36 -2.68
CA VAL A 744 -5.40 11.30 -3.54
C VAL A 744 -5.01 10.58 -4.81
N LEU A 745 -5.80 10.78 -5.86
CA LEU A 745 -5.56 10.24 -7.19
C LEU A 745 -4.98 11.34 -8.06
N VAL A 746 -3.65 11.34 -8.24
CA VAL A 746 -2.98 12.29 -9.11
C VAL A 746 -2.97 11.76 -10.53
N ASP A 747 -3.81 12.35 -11.37
CA ASP A 747 -4.00 12.00 -12.77
C ASP A 747 -4.03 13.28 -13.61
N THR A 748 -3.02 13.47 -14.46
CA THR A 748 -2.94 14.66 -15.32
C THR A 748 -3.82 14.57 -16.55
N SER A 749 -4.35 13.39 -16.84
CA SER A 749 -5.25 13.16 -17.98
C SER A 749 -6.72 13.38 -17.65
N ALA A 750 -7.05 13.54 -16.36
CA ALA A 750 -8.36 13.94 -15.87
C ALA A 750 -8.35 15.42 -15.46
N PRO A 751 -9.50 16.13 -15.54
CA PRO A 751 -9.60 17.46 -14.97
C PRO A 751 -9.34 17.41 -13.45
N PRO A 752 -8.91 18.52 -12.83
CA PRO A 752 -8.80 18.59 -11.39
C PRO A 752 -10.20 18.49 -10.73
N PHE A 753 -10.31 17.79 -9.61
CA PHE A 753 -11.59 17.68 -8.90
C PHE A 753 -11.40 17.32 -7.42
N CYS A 754 -12.41 17.64 -6.62
CA CYS A 754 -12.58 17.15 -5.25
C CYS A 754 -14.02 16.67 -5.09
N ILE A 755 -14.24 15.37 -4.92
CA ILE A 755 -15.58 14.75 -4.89
C ILE A 755 -15.62 13.75 -3.74
N THR A 756 -16.78 13.64 -3.08
CA THR A 756 -17.01 12.60 -2.07
C THR A 756 -17.91 11.52 -2.64
N TYR A 757 -17.52 10.26 -2.48
CA TYR A 757 -18.31 9.10 -2.89
C TYR A 757 -18.29 8.06 -1.76
N GLU A 758 -19.48 7.66 -1.30
CA GLU A 758 -19.66 6.63 -0.25
C GLU A 758 -18.85 6.87 1.05
N GLY A 759 -18.61 8.15 1.36
CA GLY A 759 -17.85 8.59 2.54
C GLY A 759 -16.32 8.66 2.35
N CYS A 760 -15.81 8.35 1.15
CA CYS A 760 -14.42 8.57 0.78
C CYS A 760 -14.27 9.89 0.00
N HIS A 761 -13.36 10.76 0.43
CA HIS A 761 -13.05 12.00 -0.27
C HIS A 761 -11.96 11.75 -1.33
N VAL A 762 -12.32 11.82 -2.61
CA VAL A 762 -11.37 11.66 -3.72
C VAL A 762 -10.97 13.01 -4.27
N MET A 763 -9.65 13.21 -4.40
CA MET A 763 -9.09 14.47 -4.88
C MET A 763 -8.04 14.23 -5.95
N ASN A 764 -8.13 15.03 -7.01
CA ASN A 764 -7.14 15.11 -8.08
C ASN A 764 -6.67 16.57 -8.22
N PRO A 765 -5.45 16.91 -7.79
CA PRO A 765 -4.86 18.23 -8.04
C PRO A 765 -4.54 18.48 -9.53
N GLY A 766 -4.40 17.44 -10.36
CA GLY A 766 -3.87 17.55 -11.72
C GLY A 766 -2.38 17.91 -11.74
N SER A 767 -1.92 18.57 -12.80
CA SER A 767 -0.55 19.10 -12.88
C SER A 767 -0.43 20.41 -12.11
N LEU A 768 0.70 20.63 -11.41
CA LEU A 768 0.98 21.85 -10.66
C LEU A 768 0.89 23.08 -11.57
N LEU A 769 1.49 22.99 -12.75
CA LEU A 769 1.35 24.03 -13.77
C LEU A 769 0.09 23.78 -14.58
N VAL A 770 -0.79 24.78 -14.63
CA VAL A 770 -2.05 24.68 -15.37
C VAL A 770 -1.78 24.78 -16.88
N PRO A 771 -2.10 23.74 -17.67
CA PRO A 771 -1.92 23.79 -19.12
C PRO A 771 -2.70 24.98 -19.72
N GLY A 772 -2.04 25.76 -20.57
CA GLY A 772 -2.63 26.94 -21.21
C GLY A 772 -2.58 28.24 -20.38
N ARG A 773 -2.16 28.21 -19.12
CA ARG A 773 -1.93 29.42 -18.30
C ARG A 773 -0.47 29.52 -17.89
N THR A 774 0.20 30.61 -18.27
CA THR A 774 1.67 30.71 -18.21
C THR A 774 2.26 30.93 -16.81
N ARG A 775 1.46 31.42 -15.85
CA ARG A 775 1.89 31.80 -14.49
C ARG A 775 0.87 31.41 -13.41
N VAL A 776 0.21 30.27 -13.57
CA VAL A 776 -0.78 29.79 -12.58
C VAL A 776 -0.37 28.43 -12.07
N GLY A 777 -0.13 28.36 -10.76
CA GLY A 777 0.10 27.12 -10.02
C GLY A 777 -1.19 26.66 -9.34
N ARG A 778 -1.52 25.37 -9.42
CA ARG A 778 -2.71 24.77 -8.80
C ARG A 778 -2.31 23.66 -7.81
N TRP A 779 -3.01 23.59 -6.68
CA TRP A 779 -2.85 22.53 -5.71
C TRP A 779 -4.16 22.28 -4.96
N VAL A 780 -4.21 21.21 -4.16
CA VAL A 780 -5.35 20.88 -3.30
C VAL A 780 -4.98 21.06 -1.85
N GLU A 781 -5.86 21.71 -1.09
CA GLU A 781 -5.79 21.84 0.35
C GLU A 781 -6.84 20.91 0.97
N TYR A 782 -6.38 19.92 1.73
CA TYR A 782 -7.24 18.93 2.38
C TYR A 782 -7.19 19.12 3.89
N GLU A 783 -8.31 19.52 4.48
CA GLU A 783 -8.50 19.50 5.93
C GLU A 783 -9.09 18.15 6.33
N ILE A 784 -8.52 17.52 7.35
CA ILE A 784 -8.88 16.17 7.78
C ILE A 784 -10.39 16.09 8.09
N GLY A 785 -11.09 15.18 7.42
CA GLY A 785 -12.53 14.97 7.60
C GLY A 785 -13.45 15.94 6.86
N LYS A 786 -12.92 16.93 6.13
CA LYS A 786 -13.68 17.82 5.23
C LYS A 786 -13.39 17.47 3.77
N VAL A 787 -14.16 18.05 2.85
CA VAL A 787 -13.89 17.93 1.40
C VAL A 787 -12.70 18.81 1.04
N GLY A 788 -11.77 18.28 0.24
CA GLY A 788 -10.61 19.04 -0.24
C GLY A 788 -11.02 20.27 -1.06
N ARG A 789 -10.29 21.37 -0.92
CA ARG A 789 -10.51 22.63 -1.64
C ARG A 789 -9.41 22.84 -2.67
N MET A 790 -9.79 23.20 -3.90
CA MET A 790 -8.86 23.57 -4.96
C MET A 790 -8.32 24.97 -4.69
N ARG A 791 -7.01 25.18 -4.84
CA ARG A 791 -6.36 26.49 -4.73
C ARG A 791 -5.54 26.78 -5.97
N GLU A 792 -5.50 28.03 -6.37
CA GLU A 792 -4.68 28.53 -7.47
C GLU A 792 -3.90 29.76 -7.00
N VAL A 793 -2.69 29.93 -7.51
CA VAL A 793 -1.84 31.10 -7.26
C VAL A 793 -1.19 31.58 -8.53
N THR A 794 -1.13 32.89 -8.69
CA THR A 794 -0.34 33.55 -9.72
C THR A 794 1.06 33.87 -9.18
N PHE A 795 2.10 33.56 -9.97
CA PHE A 795 3.51 33.69 -9.55
C PHE A 795 4.38 34.43 -10.56
#